data_AF-A0AAV1LYU5-F1
#
_entry.id   AF-A0AAV1LYU5-F1
#
_cell.length_a   1.000
_cell.length_b   1.000
_cell.length_c   1.000
_cell.angle_alpha   90.00
_cell.angle_beta   90.00
_cell.angle_gamma   90.00
#
_symmetry.space_group_name_H-M   'P 1'
#
loop_
_entity.id
_entity.type
_entity.pdbx_description
1 polymer ?
#
loop_
_entity_poly.entity_id
_entity_poly.type
_entity_poly.pdbx_seq_one_letter_code
_entity_poly.pdbx_strand_id
1 'polypeptide(L)'
;MAKGMFDLRGWVTAPHRIDSIVEVPVLGMTWNTILDNLRCNVNISEARSEKITKRYVIAVAQHIFDPLGLVCPATLIPKLIMQKIWEHNIDWDHEIPEELAQEFKIWLSKAHFINQCLFPRHISIAPLEKCQTSLHIFCDASLTSFAACLFLRTKLNEQVKVQLVLAKNRVTPAKRKMSLPRLELMGALIATRLYKEVLESRLLTKCKEYKVYFWTDSAVVLSWLKRQAHWKPFVSNRVKEICSTTNRDDWYHLPGEYNPSDLPSRGCDAKKLMESRWWEGPAWLKLNEKDWPKSNIINVNEEIVEAEVTKNAKINTNVTIEPFSQKLTYFSKYNRIVRLVAWILRMNCKIKIKFGIKESDITNDEYINAEKTLIKLLQKENFTEGFSLHNINTEIDADGVIRVKTRLDLSKEDKNFVRPILLPGKNEIVQRLVRQRHEKLNHGGTQLLLSNLRNNLWILNLRRLVKSVVSKCVICKRYKTKHYEVPEAPLPSNRVEANAAFQITGIDLAGPLHLRDQSKCWIVLFTCATYRAVHLELVESLSTNSFLMALRRFIARRGRINIIYTDWHYSGTNFQGSANLLKEVDWAKVEAATSVVPPAIKWRFVPPRAPWWGGWWERLIKVVKEMLRRILGKQSLTFIELSTIICDCEAIINSRPLTYVATADDSLKPLTPMMFLHPLDNSEMPDLDLIDAKNINIRLQYLNKLRADFRQRFRNEYIALICSKDRCKQNLPKLNDIVVIETDTSRLYWPLGIIKELIIGADGNCRVAKVQTATGELVRAVQSLYPLELTTVTNEWHRASPSTNRNKTETNPNIKDYSSQATLNSDIISSDLPRTTHWPKTQKTKPTF
;
A
#
# COMPACT_ATOMS: atom_id res chain seq x y z
N MET A 1 32.87 38.69 41.38
CA MET A 1 33.63 38.91 40.13
C MET A 1 34.86 38.02 40.00
N ALA A 2 35.66 37.78 41.05
CA ALA A 2 36.75 36.79 41.02
C ALA A 2 36.30 35.32 40.80
N LYS A 3 35.05 34.97 41.11
CA LYS A 3 34.47 33.64 40.82
C LYS A 3 34.16 33.38 39.34
N GLY A 4 34.28 34.39 38.47
CA GLY A 4 33.86 34.29 37.06
C GLY A 4 34.96 33.97 36.04
N MET A 5 36.22 33.78 36.47
CA MET A 5 37.37 33.57 35.56
C MET A 5 37.44 34.57 34.38
N PHE A 6 37.11 35.85 34.62
CA PHE A 6 37.37 36.89 33.63
C PHE A 6 38.87 37.23 33.64
N ASP A 7 39.56 36.97 32.53
CA ASP A 7 40.96 37.40 32.34
C ASP A 7 40.99 38.92 32.08
N LEU A 8 41.27 39.69 33.14
CA LEU A 8 41.20 41.15 33.17
C LEU A 8 42.40 41.85 32.49
N ARG A 9 43.30 41.11 31.83
CA ARG A 9 44.53 41.66 31.22
C ARG A 9 44.32 42.70 30.11
N GLY A 10 43.09 42.88 29.61
CA GLY A 10 42.75 43.88 28.60
C GLY A 10 42.15 45.20 29.11
N TRP A 11 41.88 45.32 30.42
CA TRP A 11 41.26 46.53 30.97
C TRP A 11 42.34 47.48 31.49
N VAL A 12 42.70 48.45 30.66
CA VAL A 12 43.47 49.62 31.11
C VAL A 12 42.52 50.50 31.93
N THR A 13 42.69 50.54 33.25
CA THR A 13 42.18 51.67 34.06
C THR A 13 42.82 52.93 33.51
N ALA A 14 42.01 53.91 33.09
CA ALA A 14 42.52 55.21 32.68
C ALA A 14 43.49 55.71 33.78
N PRO A 15 44.78 55.91 33.49
CA PRO A 15 45.68 56.47 34.48
C PRO A 15 45.14 57.84 34.90
N HIS A 16 45.39 58.21 36.14
CA HIS A 16 44.96 59.47 36.77
C HIS A 16 45.51 60.76 36.10
N ARG A 17 45.97 60.69 34.85
CA ARG A 17 46.32 61.82 33.98
C ARG A 17 45.64 61.64 32.62
N ILE A 18 44.53 62.35 32.44
CA ILE A 18 43.72 62.39 31.21
C ILE A 18 44.51 63.02 30.03
N ASP A 19 45.62 63.70 30.30
CA ASP A 19 46.32 64.54 29.32
C ASP A 19 47.26 63.79 28.35
N SER A 20 47.33 62.45 28.38
CA SER A 20 48.33 61.69 27.59
C SER A 20 47.83 60.49 26.79
N ILE A 21 46.57 60.06 26.94
CA ILE A 21 46.02 58.95 26.13
C ILE A 21 45.17 59.51 25.00
N VAL A 22 45.80 59.64 23.83
CA VAL A 22 45.16 60.12 22.59
C VAL A 22 44.20 59.09 22.02
N GLU A 23 44.47 57.79 22.18
CA GLU A 23 43.71 56.71 21.55
C GLU A 23 43.38 55.57 22.53
N VAL A 24 42.10 55.20 22.61
CA VAL A 24 41.56 54.20 23.53
C VAL A 24 40.76 53.15 22.75
N PRO A 25 40.90 51.83 23.03
CA PRO A 25 40.03 50.82 22.44
C PRO A 25 38.61 50.90 23.03
N VAL A 26 37.59 50.92 22.17
CA VAL A 26 36.16 50.93 22.54
C VAL A 26 35.43 49.88 21.73
N LEU A 27 34.94 48.83 22.38
CA LEU A 27 34.19 47.73 21.76
C LEU A 27 34.88 47.17 20.50
N GLY A 28 36.22 47.07 20.49
CA GLY A 28 36.99 46.57 19.35
C GLY A 28 37.35 47.61 18.27
N MET A 29 36.87 48.85 18.37
CA MET A 29 37.31 49.99 17.55
C MET A 29 38.34 50.85 18.32
N THR A 30 39.04 51.75 17.64
CA THR A 30 39.92 52.74 18.28
C THR A 30 39.21 54.09 18.33
N TRP A 31 39.12 54.69 19.52
CA TRP A 31 38.55 56.02 19.75
C TRP A 31 39.67 57.01 20.04
N ASN A 32 39.75 58.07 19.23
CA ASN A 32 40.56 59.24 19.51
C ASN A 32 39.78 60.19 20.42
N THR A 33 40.22 60.34 21.67
CA THR A 33 39.51 61.10 22.72
C THR A 33 39.58 62.60 22.53
N ILE A 34 40.62 63.10 21.83
CA ILE A 34 40.85 64.53 21.59
C ILE A 34 39.99 65.01 20.41
N LEU A 35 40.05 64.29 19.29
CA LEU A 35 39.30 64.63 18.08
C LEU A 35 37.85 64.10 18.09
N ASP A 36 37.51 63.30 19.10
CA ASP A 36 36.24 62.58 19.26
C ASP A 36 35.84 61.73 18.03
N ASN A 37 36.80 61.01 17.45
CA ASN A 37 36.62 60.18 16.25
C ASN A 37 36.86 58.69 16.55
N LEU A 38 36.03 57.83 15.98
CA LEU A 38 36.21 56.39 15.91
C LEU A 38 36.96 56.01 14.63
N ARG A 39 37.78 54.97 14.69
CA ARG A 39 38.41 54.34 13.52
C ARG A 39 38.48 52.82 13.71
N CYS A 40 38.44 52.08 12.61
CA CYS A 40 38.74 50.65 12.62
C CYS A 40 40.26 50.44 12.70
N ASN A 41 40.72 49.58 13.59
CA ASN A 41 42.13 49.23 13.66
C ASN A 41 42.43 48.10 12.65
N VAL A 42 43.24 48.41 11.65
CA VAL A 42 43.62 47.51 10.57
C VAL A 42 45.14 47.36 10.57
N ASN A 43 45.65 46.53 11.48
CA ASN A 43 47.07 46.21 11.54
C ASN A 43 47.37 44.91 10.79
N ILE A 44 47.40 44.97 9.46
CA ILE A 44 47.60 43.78 8.60
C ILE A 44 49.10 43.48 8.37
N SER A 45 50.00 44.25 9.00
CA SER A 45 51.46 44.12 8.82
C SER A 45 52.01 42.79 9.36
N GLU A 46 51.42 42.25 10.43
CA GLU A 46 51.80 40.97 11.06
C GLU A 46 51.26 39.73 10.33
N ALA A 47 50.26 39.93 9.47
CA ALA A 47 49.60 38.85 8.75
C ALA A 47 50.12 38.76 7.31
N ARG A 48 51.43 38.81 7.05
CA ARG A 48 51.97 38.51 5.70
C ARG A 48 52.37 37.04 5.63
N SER A 49 51.62 36.25 4.86
CA SER A 49 51.94 34.85 4.59
C SER A 49 52.52 34.72 3.17
N GLU A 50 53.57 33.91 3.00
CA GLU A 50 54.08 33.54 1.67
C GLU A 50 53.03 32.78 0.86
N LYS A 51 52.20 31.97 1.54
CA LYS A 51 51.12 31.18 0.95
C LYS A 51 49.77 31.79 1.25
N ILE A 52 49.01 32.16 0.20
CA ILE A 52 47.64 32.65 0.36
C ILE A 52 46.71 31.44 0.37
N THR A 53 46.32 31.04 1.57
CA THR A 53 45.35 29.96 1.78
C THR A 53 43.96 30.51 2.07
N LYS A 54 42.96 29.65 1.95
CA LYS A 54 41.58 29.96 2.34
C LYS A 54 41.45 30.40 3.80
N ARG A 55 42.17 29.72 4.72
CA ARG A 55 42.20 30.09 6.15
C ARG A 55 42.74 31.51 6.35
N TYR A 56 43.79 31.85 5.62
CA TYR A 56 44.43 33.16 5.70
C TYR A 56 43.51 34.30 5.21
N VAL A 57 42.82 34.12 4.08
CA VAL A 57 41.85 35.11 3.56
C VAL A 57 40.73 35.40 4.58
N ILE A 58 40.17 34.36 5.22
CA ILE A 58 39.16 34.57 6.28
C ILE A 58 39.76 35.32 7.47
N ALA A 59 40.94 34.91 7.94
CA ALA A 59 41.57 35.50 9.12
C ALA A 59 41.76 37.01 8.92
N VAL A 60 42.27 37.44 7.77
CA VAL A 60 42.42 38.86 7.44
C VAL A 60 41.07 39.58 7.31
N ALA A 61 40.10 38.96 6.63
CA ALA A 61 38.78 39.57 6.44
C ALA A 61 38.02 39.79 7.77
N GLN A 62 38.16 38.87 8.72
CA GLN A 62 37.53 38.92 10.05
C GLN A 62 38.34 39.72 11.08
N HIS A 63 39.63 39.99 10.81
CA HIS A 63 40.46 40.85 11.67
C HIS A 63 39.94 42.29 11.73
N ILE A 64 39.30 42.75 10.65
CA ILE A 64 38.69 44.09 10.60
C ILE A 64 37.36 44.04 11.36
N PHE A 65 37.39 44.46 12.62
CA PHE A 65 36.20 44.54 13.47
C PHE A 65 35.43 45.84 13.18
N ASP A 66 34.29 45.70 12.49
CA ASP A 66 33.40 46.80 12.11
C ASP A 66 31.95 46.51 12.54
N PRO A 67 31.59 46.80 13.81
CA PRO A 67 30.26 46.48 14.34
C PRO A 67 29.16 47.37 13.74
N LEU A 68 29.51 48.56 13.26
CA LEU A 68 28.57 49.54 12.72
C LEU A 68 28.47 49.51 11.18
N GLY A 69 29.33 48.75 10.51
CA GLY A 69 29.38 48.66 9.05
C GLY A 69 29.94 49.92 8.37
N LEU A 70 30.74 50.72 9.07
CA LEU A 70 31.28 51.99 8.57
C LEU A 70 32.29 51.79 7.43
N VAL A 71 32.99 50.66 7.43
CA VAL A 71 33.98 50.28 6.42
C VAL A 71 33.51 49.10 5.57
N CYS A 72 32.21 48.77 5.66
CA CYS A 72 31.62 47.65 4.92
C CYS A 72 31.81 47.70 3.39
N PRO A 73 31.87 48.85 2.70
CA PRO A 73 32.17 48.87 1.27
C PRO A 73 33.55 48.29 0.93
N ALA A 74 34.57 48.58 1.75
CA ALA A 74 35.93 48.08 1.55
C ALA A 74 36.06 46.61 1.97
N THR A 75 35.37 46.19 3.03
CA THR A 75 35.42 44.80 3.52
C THR A 75 34.50 43.85 2.75
N LEU A 76 33.74 44.34 1.76
CA LEU A 76 32.95 43.48 0.87
C LEU A 76 33.82 42.64 -0.07
N ILE A 77 34.86 43.25 -0.65
CA ILE A 77 35.78 42.61 -1.61
C ILE A 77 36.34 41.28 -1.07
N PRO A 78 36.95 41.21 0.13
CA PRO A 78 37.45 39.93 0.65
C PRO A 78 36.33 38.91 0.91
N LYS A 79 35.09 39.34 1.22
CA LYS A 79 33.93 38.43 1.36
C LYS A 79 33.51 37.85 0.00
N LEU A 80 33.60 38.62 -1.08
CA LEU A 80 33.34 38.16 -2.44
C LEU A 80 34.43 37.19 -2.93
N ILE A 81 35.71 37.53 -2.72
CA ILE A 81 36.82 36.61 -3.00
C ILE A 81 36.62 35.30 -2.23
N MET A 82 36.22 35.39 -0.96
CA MET A 82 35.93 34.21 -0.16
C MET A 82 34.83 33.35 -0.78
N GLN A 83 33.74 33.94 -1.25
CA GLN A 83 32.68 33.23 -1.96
C GLN A 83 33.21 32.50 -3.20
N LYS A 84 34.04 33.15 -4.03
CA LYS A 84 34.68 32.53 -5.20
C LYS A 84 35.56 31.33 -4.79
N ILE A 85 36.36 31.48 -3.73
CA ILE A 85 37.20 30.37 -3.20
C ILE A 85 36.34 29.17 -2.79
N TRP A 86 35.17 29.40 -2.18
CA TRP A 86 34.24 28.31 -1.82
C TRP A 86 33.70 27.55 -3.04
N GLU A 87 33.53 28.21 -4.19
CA GLU A 87 33.05 27.58 -5.42
C GLU A 87 34.09 26.63 -6.04
N HIS A 88 35.38 26.87 -5.80
CA HIS A 88 36.46 25.98 -6.26
C HIS A 88 36.65 24.71 -5.40
N ASN A 89 35.89 24.52 -4.31
CA ASN A 89 35.99 23.35 -3.41
C ASN A 89 37.41 23.06 -2.89
N ILE A 90 38.18 24.12 -2.59
CA ILE A 90 39.56 24.01 -2.08
C ILE A 90 39.57 23.83 -0.56
N ASP A 91 40.46 22.96 -0.09
CA ASP A 91 40.73 22.70 1.33
C ASP A 91 41.35 23.91 2.06
N TRP A 92 41.24 23.93 3.38
CA TRP A 92 41.55 25.11 4.20
C TRP A 92 42.98 25.65 4.09
N ASP A 93 43.95 24.74 3.96
CA ASP A 93 45.38 25.02 4.00
C ASP A 93 46.06 24.90 2.63
N HIS A 94 45.29 24.62 1.58
CA HIS A 94 45.78 24.63 0.21
C HIS A 94 45.84 26.07 -0.33
N GLU A 95 46.80 26.31 -1.22
CA GLU A 95 46.93 27.59 -1.93
C GLU A 95 45.72 27.82 -2.84
N ILE A 96 45.22 29.06 -2.84
CA ILE A 96 44.10 29.45 -3.70
C ILE A 96 44.59 29.72 -5.14
N PRO A 97 43.71 29.69 -6.15
CA PRO A 97 44.07 29.96 -7.54
C PRO A 97 44.76 31.31 -7.67
N GLU A 98 45.77 31.38 -8.54
CA GLU A 98 46.65 32.54 -8.63
C GLU A 98 45.89 33.85 -8.96
N GLU A 99 44.85 33.77 -9.79
CA GLU A 99 43.96 34.90 -10.09
C GLU A 99 43.31 35.50 -8.83
N LEU A 100 42.76 34.65 -7.95
CA LEU A 100 42.12 35.07 -6.69
C LEU A 100 43.16 35.55 -5.67
N ALA A 101 44.34 34.95 -5.68
CA ALA A 101 45.47 35.37 -4.86
C ALA A 101 45.94 36.78 -5.25
N GLN A 102 46.02 37.09 -6.55
CA GLN A 102 46.36 38.41 -7.06
C GLN A 102 45.28 39.45 -6.71
N GLU A 103 43.99 39.14 -6.92
CA GLU A 103 42.87 40.01 -6.54
C GLU A 103 42.93 40.37 -5.03
N PHE A 104 43.20 39.36 -4.18
CA PHE A 104 43.35 39.56 -2.75
C PHE A 104 44.59 40.39 -2.37
N LYS A 105 45.74 40.16 -3.00
CA LYS A 105 46.97 40.95 -2.79
C LYS A 105 46.77 42.42 -3.14
N ILE A 106 46.06 42.70 -4.24
CA ILE A 106 45.72 44.08 -4.65
C ILE A 106 44.88 44.76 -3.57
N TRP A 107 43.83 44.10 -3.07
CA TRP A 107 43.03 44.63 -1.98
C TRP A 107 43.85 44.85 -0.70
N LEU A 108 44.67 43.86 -0.32
CA LEU A 108 45.53 43.90 0.87
C LEU A 108 46.49 45.09 0.85
N SER A 109 47.08 45.38 -0.31
CA SER A 109 47.99 46.52 -0.49
C SER A 109 47.31 47.86 -0.19
N LYS A 110 45.99 47.97 -0.39
CA LYS A 110 45.19 49.18 -0.16
C LYS A 110 44.52 49.19 1.21
N ALA A 111 44.41 48.05 1.90
CA ALA A 111 43.62 47.94 3.13
C ALA A 111 44.09 48.87 4.28
N HIS A 112 45.37 49.27 4.29
CA HIS A 112 45.91 50.22 5.28
C HIS A 112 45.23 51.61 5.23
N PHE A 113 44.64 52.02 4.11
CA PHE A 113 43.87 53.27 4.01
C PHE A 113 42.63 53.28 4.91
N ILE A 114 42.13 52.11 5.33
CA ILE A 114 41.01 52.03 6.28
C ILE A 114 41.35 52.70 7.62
N ASN A 115 42.61 52.65 8.06
CA ASN A 115 43.07 53.31 9.29
C ASN A 115 42.95 54.84 9.23
N GLN A 116 42.87 55.42 8.03
CA GLN A 116 42.75 56.86 7.80
C GLN A 116 41.28 57.32 7.76
N CYS A 117 40.32 56.40 7.74
CA CYS A 117 38.90 56.72 7.84
C CYS A 117 38.54 57.09 9.28
N LEU A 118 38.34 58.38 9.54
CA LEU A 118 37.97 58.93 10.84
C LEU A 118 36.46 59.23 10.88
N PHE A 119 35.75 58.57 11.78
CA PHE A 119 34.30 58.66 11.92
C PHE A 119 33.93 59.46 13.18
N PRO A 120 33.27 60.62 13.09
CA PRO A 120 32.87 61.38 14.28
C PRO A 120 31.99 60.56 15.21
N ARG A 121 32.32 60.47 16.51
CA ARG A 121 31.50 59.71 17.47
C ARG A 121 30.16 60.42 17.75
N HIS A 122 30.17 61.76 17.79
CA HIS A 122 28.96 62.56 18.00
C HIS A 122 28.17 62.76 16.70
N ILE A 123 26.97 62.18 16.64
CA ILE A 123 26.18 62.04 15.40
C ILE A 123 25.33 63.29 15.08
N SER A 124 24.94 64.09 16.09
CA SER A 124 24.06 65.25 15.93
C SER A 124 24.82 66.60 15.96
N ILE A 125 24.10 67.70 15.69
CA ILE A 125 24.61 69.09 15.86
C ILE A 125 24.48 69.53 17.32
N ALA A 126 23.36 69.17 17.94
CA ALA A 126 22.99 69.50 19.31
C ALA A 126 22.22 68.32 19.92
N PRO A 127 21.82 68.37 21.21
CA PRO A 127 20.93 67.37 21.76
C PRO A 127 19.67 67.21 20.89
N LEU A 128 19.31 65.97 20.57
CA LEU A 128 18.24 65.64 19.60
C LEU A 128 16.90 66.30 19.94
N GLU A 129 16.63 66.60 21.21
CA GLU A 129 15.46 67.34 21.70
C GLU A 129 15.27 68.73 21.06
N LYS A 130 16.37 69.34 20.61
CA LYS A 130 16.40 70.69 20.02
C LYS A 130 16.49 70.67 18.49
N CYS A 131 16.70 69.50 17.88
CA CYS A 131 16.91 69.37 16.44
C CYS A 131 15.66 68.83 15.74
N GLN A 132 15.38 69.35 14.54
CA GLN A 132 14.50 68.66 13.60
C GLN A 132 15.25 67.44 13.06
N THR A 133 14.71 66.26 13.31
CA THR A 133 15.41 65.00 13.04
C THR A 133 14.68 64.18 11.97
N SER A 134 15.43 63.67 11.00
CA SER A 134 14.92 62.70 10.03
C SER A 134 15.89 61.55 9.80
N LEU A 135 15.32 60.35 9.63
CA LEU A 135 16.04 59.13 9.28
C LEU A 135 15.92 58.86 7.79
N HIS A 136 17.06 58.59 7.15
CA HIS A 136 17.12 58.27 5.73
C HIS A 136 17.80 56.91 5.57
N ILE A 137 17.02 55.91 5.18
CA ILE A 137 17.49 54.55 4.98
C ILE A 137 17.53 54.27 3.49
N PHE A 138 18.70 53.92 2.97
CA PHE A 138 18.92 53.60 1.56
C PHE A 138 19.19 52.11 1.42
N CYS A 139 18.71 51.52 0.33
CA CYS A 139 19.00 50.14 -0.03
C CYS A 139 19.31 50.00 -1.52
N ASP A 140 20.17 49.04 -1.81
CA ASP A 140 20.57 48.68 -3.17
C ASP A 140 20.98 47.20 -3.22
N ALA A 141 20.94 46.62 -4.42
CA ALA A 141 21.41 45.28 -4.68
C ALA A 141 22.08 45.15 -6.05
N SER A 142 23.18 44.40 -6.05
CA SER A 142 23.82 43.85 -7.24
C SER A 142 23.65 42.34 -7.28
N LEU A 143 24.09 41.70 -8.37
CA LEU A 143 24.08 40.23 -8.49
C LEU A 143 24.99 39.54 -7.46
N THR A 144 26.02 40.23 -6.97
CA THR A 144 27.03 39.69 -6.03
C THR A 144 26.69 40.00 -4.58
N SER A 145 26.04 41.12 -4.30
CA SER A 145 25.75 41.54 -2.93
C SER A 145 24.62 42.56 -2.85
N PHE A 146 23.99 42.65 -1.69
CA PHE A 146 22.95 43.63 -1.41
C PHE A 146 23.24 44.31 -0.07
N ALA A 147 22.89 45.59 0.02
CA ALA A 147 23.27 46.42 1.15
C ALA A 147 22.18 47.42 1.52
N ALA A 148 22.29 47.92 2.74
CA ALA A 148 21.52 49.05 3.20
C ALA A 148 22.37 49.92 4.15
N CYS A 149 22.09 51.21 4.17
CA CYS A 149 22.73 52.18 5.04
C CYS A 149 21.72 53.19 5.58
N LEU A 150 21.88 53.57 6.84
CA LEU A 150 20.98 54.47 7.56
C LEU A 150 21.74 55.72 7.99
N PHE A 151 21.23 56.86 7.54
CA PHE A 151 21.74 58.19 7.88
C PHE A 151 20.78 58.90 8.83
N LEU A 152 21.35 59.62 9.79
CA LEU A 152 20.65 60.57 10.63
C LEU A 152 20.89 61.97 10.08
N ARG A 153 19.81 62.69 9.79
CA ARG A 153 19.84 64.10 9.41
C ARG A 153 19.28 64.92 10.57
N THR A 154 20.11 65.81 11.11
CA THR A 154 19.69 66.77 12.15
C THR A 154 19.80 68.19 11.60
N LYS A 155 18.70 68.95 11.70
CA LYS A 155 18.65 70.37 11.35
C LYS A 155 18.43 71.21 12.60
N LEU A 156 19.28 72.22 12.79
CA LEU A 156 19.13 73.25 13.82
C LEU A 156 19.29 74.61 13.12
N ASN A 157 18.21 75.40 13.08
CA ASN A 157 18.14 76.62 12.27
C ASN A 157 18.50 76.32 10.80
N GLU A 158 19.52 76.99 10.24
CA GLU A 158 20.02 76.77 8.88
C GLU A 158 21.15 75.72 8.80
N GLN A 159 21.64 75.20 9.93
CA GLN A 159 22.69 74.20 9.91
C GLN A 159 22.10 72.78 9.79
N VAL A 160 22.57 72.04 8.80
CA VAL A 160 22.19 70.65 8.54
C VAL A 160 23.43 69.76 8.65
N LYS A 161 23.34 68.72 9.48
CA LYS A 161 24.35 67.67 9.60
C LYS A 161 23.71 66.36 9.23
N VAL A 162 24.40 65.63 8.36
CA VAL A 162 24.04 64.29 7.92
C VAL A 162 25.19 63.39 8.34
N GLN A 163 24.86 62.27 8.96
CA GLN A 163 25.88 61.33 9.38
C GLN A 163 25.37 59.89 9.32
N LEU A 164 26.22 58.98 8.85
CA LEU A 164 25.96 57.56 8.84
C LEU A 164 25.92 57.02 10.27
N VAL A 165 24.84 56.30 10.60
CA VAL A 165 24.67 55.65 11.90
C VAL A 165 25.07 54.18 11.80
N LEU A 166 24.56 53.49 10.78
CA LEU A 166 24.71 52.06 10.64
C LEU A 166 24.61 51.66 9.17
N ALA A 167 25.41 50.70 8.75
CA ALA A 167 25.29 50.07 7.45
C ALA A 167 25.52 48.56 7.53
N LYS A 168 25.01 47.84 6.53
CA LYS A 168 25.13 46.38 6.49
C LYS A 168 25.06 45.92 5.05
N ASN A 169 26.03 45.11 4.67
CA ASN A 169 26.04 44.40 3.40
C ASN A 169 26.00 42.89 3.63
N ARG A 170 25.43 42.18 2.64
CA ARG A 170 25.42 40.73 2.58
C ARG A 170 25.76 40.27 1.18
N VAL A 171 26.58 39.24 1.10
CA VAL A 171 26.90 38.55 -0.14
C VAL A 171 25.71 37.69 -0.57
N THR A 172 25.42 37.63 -1.86
CA THR A 172 24.31 36.84 -2.39
C THR A 172 24.57 35.34 -2.22
N PRO A 173 23.55 34.50 -1.97
CA PRO A 173 23.78 33.07 -1.76
C PRO A 173 24.29 32.35 -3.03
N ALA A 174 25.52 31.81 -3.01
CA ALA A 174 26.12 31.10 -4.15
C ALA A 174 25.25 29.94 -4.69
N LYS A 175 24.59 29.18 -3.80
CA LYS A 175 23.82 27.98 -4.15
C LYS A 175 22.52 28.24 -4.90
N ARG A 176 21.96 29.46 -4.82
CA ARG A 176 20.65 29.79 -5.41
C ARG A 176 20.77 31.09 -6.20
N LYS A 177 20.83 30.97 -7.53
CA LYS A 177 20.76 32.14 -8.41
C LYS A 177 19.40 32.81 -8.23
N MET A 178 19.41 34.02 -7.69
CA MET A 178 18.23 34.86 -7.53
C MET A 178 18.22 35.93 -8.62
N SER A 179 17.02 36.33 -9.06
CA SER A 179 16.86 37.47 -9.97
C SER A 179 17.21 38.78 -9.25
N LEU A 180 17.69 39.77 -10.01
CA LEU A 180 18.04 41.09 -9.48
C LEU A 180 16.88 41.73 -8.68
N PRO A 181 15.62 41.74 -9.15
CA PRO A 181 14.50 42.28 -8.35
C PRO A 181 14.30 41.62 -6.99
N ARG A 182 14.56 40.30 -6.89
CA ARG A 182 14.46 39.59 -5.60
C ARG A 182 15.62 39.97 -4.67
N LEU A 183 16.78 40.32 -5.21
CA LEU A 183 17.93 40.80 -4.44
C LEU A 183 17.70 42.24 -3.97
N GLU A 184 17.13 43.09 -4.81
CA GLU A 184 16.70 44.45 -4.45
C GLU A 184 15.68 44.40 -3.30
N LEU A 185 14.71 43.48 -3.35
CA LEU A 185 13.75 43.26 -2.25
C LEU A 185 14.45 42.79 -0.96
N MET A 186 15.54 42.03 -1.08
CA MET A 186 16.35 41.64 0.07
C MET A 186 17.17 42.81 0.63
N GLY A 187 17.62 43.73 -0.22
CA GLY A 187 18.19 45.02 0.18
C GLY A 187 17.19 45.83 1.02
N ALA A 188 15.96 45.98 0.51
CA ALA A 188 14.86 46.63 1.23
C ALA A 188 14.56 45.96 2.58
N LEU A 189 14.61 44.63 2.64
CA LEU A 189 14.44 43.88 3.88
C LEU A 189 15.56 44.17 4.90
N ILE A 190 16.82 44.25 4.46
CA ILE A 190 17.93 44.64 5.36
C ILE A 190 17.69 46.06 5.85
N ALA A 191 17.31 47.00 4.99
CA ALA A 191 17.00 48.38 5.37
C ALA A 191 15.96 48.45 6.49
N THR A 192 14.85 47.70 6.37
CA THR A 192 13.83 47.62 7.42
C THR A 192 14.36 47.05 8.73
N ARG A 193 15.22 46.02 8.66
CA ARG A 193 15.81 45.43 9.86
C ARG A 193 16.82 46.36 10.54
N LEU A 194 17.62 47.11 9.79
CA LEU A 194 18.51 48.13 10.33
C LEU A 194 17.74 49.24 11.03
N TYR A 195 16.65 49.69 10.42
CA TYR A 195 15.75 50.65 11.05
C TYR A 195 15.23 50.12 12.39
N LYS A 196 14.78 48.86 12.43
CA LYS A 196 14.34 48.21 13.67
C LYS A 196 15.44 48.12 14.73
N GLU A 197 16.67 47.75 14.35
CA GLU A 197 17.84 47.74 15.25
C GLU A 197 18.09 49.15 15.85
N VAL A 198 17.95 50.21 15.06
CA VAL A 198 18.09 51.60 15.55
C VAL A 198 16.94 52.01 16.49
N LEU A 199 15.69 51.61 16.20
CA LEU A 199 14.56 51.85 17.11
C LEU A 199 14.77 51.18 18.48
N GLU A 200 15.26 49.94 18.49
CA GLU A 200 15.52 49.17 19.71
C GLU A 200 16.72 49.74 20.50
N SER A 201 17.70 50.36 19.83
CA SER A 201 18.90 50.94 20.44
C SER A 201 18.67 52.12 21.38
N ARG A 202 17.44 52.67 21.43
CA ARG A 202 17.09 53.89 22.19
C ARG A 202 17.83 55.16 21.78
N LEU A 203 18.48 55.18 20.61
CA LEU A 203 19.13 56.38 20.07
C LEU A 203 18.16 57.57 19.96
N LEU A 204 16.90 57.28 19.58
CA LEU A 204 15.86 58.28 19.33
C LEU A 204 14.98 58.57 20.55
N THR A 205 15.25 58.00 21.73
CA THR A 205 14.34 58.10 22.90
C THR A 205 14.21 59.53 23.44
N LYS A 206 15.21 60.39 23.18
CA LYS A 206 15.15 61.81 23.52
C LYS A 206 14.62 62.69 22.38
N CYS A 207 14.28 62.12 21.22
CA CYS A 207 13.71 62.88 20.11
C CYS A 207 12.22 63.07 20.35
N LYS A 208 11.72 64.33 20.33
CA LYS A 208 10.28 64.61 20.47
C LYS A 208 9.48 64.05 19.31
N GLU A 209 9.98 64.25 18.09
CA GLU A 209 9.38 63.79 16.84
C GLU A 209 10.48 63.61 15.79
N TYR A 210 10.33 62.63 14.90
CA TYR A 210 11.25 62.42 13.77
C TYR A 210 10.51 61.87 12.54
N LYS A 211 10.99 62.24 11.35
CA LYS A 211 10.49 61.69 10.08
C LYS A 211 11.33 60.51 9.61
N VAL A 212 10.75 59.60 8.85
CA VAL A 212 11.45 58.41 8.31
C VAL A 212 11.24 58.34 6.80
N TYR A 213 12.33 58.13 6.08
CA TYR A 213 12.34 57.99 4.63
C TYR A 213 13.13 56.74 4.22
N PHE A 214 12.48 55.81 3.52
CA PHE A 214 13.10 54.66 2.89
C PHE A 214 13.31 54.95 1.39
N TRP A 215 14.54 54.77 0.91
CA TRP A 215 14.94 55.06 -0.45
C TRP A 215 15.38 53.78 -1.17
N THR A 216 14.86 53.57 -2.38
CA THR A 216 15.27 52.49 -3.28
C THR A 216 15.29 53.01 -4.72
N ASP A 217 16.23 52.52 -5.51
CA ASP A 217 16.31 52.72 -6.96
C ASP A 217 15.52 51.67 -7.76
N SER A 218 15.00 50.64 -7.07
CA SER A 218 14.18 49.63 -7.71
C SER A 218 12.71 50.04 -7.80
N ALA A 219 12.31 50.41 -9.02
CA ALA A 219 10.91 50.56 -9.41
C ALA A 219 10.06 49.31 -9.11
N VAL A 220 10.63 48.11 -9.27
CA VAL A 220 9.94 46.84 -9.08
C VAL A 220 9.65 46.58 -7.61
N VAL A 221 10.63 46.80 -6.72
CA VAL A 221 10.44 46.64 -5.27
C VAL A 221 9.40 47.64 -4.75
N LEU A 222 9.49 48.89 -5.19
CA LEU A 222 8.53 49.91 -4.80
C LEU A 222 7.11 49.56 -5.26
N SER A 223 6.96 48.99 -6.46
CA SER A 223 5.68 48.45 -6.95
C SER A 223 5.16 47.30 -6.07
N TRP A 224 6.01 46.35 -5.67
CA TRP A 224 5.62 45.25 -4.77
C TRP A 224 5.19 45.71 -3.37
N LEU A 225 5.82 46.76 -2.84
CA LEU A 225 5.48 47.31 -1.53
C LEU A 225 4.17 48.12 -1.56
N LYS A 226 3.94 48.89 -2.63
CA LYS A 226 2.73 49.72 -2.78
C LYS A 226 1.50 48.90 -3.17
N ARG A 227 1.62 47.96 -4.11
CA ARG A 227 0.49 47.13 -4.58
C ARG A 227 0.03 46.15 -3.49
N GLN A 228 -1.29 45.94 -3.39
CA GLN A 228 -1.88 44.85 -2.61
C GLN A 228 -2.22 43.69 -3.54
N ALA A 229 -1.26 42.82 -3.80
CA ALA A 229 -1.46 41.63 -4.62
C ALA A 229 -1.05 40.35 -3.88
N HIS A 230 -1.55 39.22 -4.38
CA HIS A 230 -1.07 37.92 -3.96
C HIS A 230 0.24 37.62 -4.68
N TRP A 231 1.35 37.81 -3.99
CA TRP A 231 2.68 37.50 -4.51
C TRP A 231 3.05 36.04 -4.26
N LYS A 232 3.96 35.49 -5.06
CA LYS A 232 4.59 34.19 -4.78
C LYS A 232 5.22 34.17 -3.37
N PRO A 233 5.36 32.99 -2.73
CA PRO A 233 5.75 32.88 -1.32
C PRO A 233 7.03 33.64 -0.94
N PHE A 234 8.02 33.70 -1.84
CA PHE A 234 9.25 34.45 -1.61
C PHE A 234 8.95 35.94 -1.40
N VAL A 235 8.38 36.60 -2.41
CA VAL A 235 8.06 38.04 -2.38
C VAL A 235 7.03 38.34 -1.29
N SER A 236 5.95 37.55 -1.19
CA SER A 236 4.89 37.74 -0.19
C SER A 236 5.42 37.78 1.24
N ASN A 237 6.30 36.85 1.62
CA ASN A 237 6.80 36.79 2.99
C ASN A 237 7.70 37.99 3.33
N ARG A 238 8.52 38.49 2.38
CA ARG A 238 9.40 39.64 2.62
C ARG A 238 8.63 40.96 2.61
N VAL A 239 7.69 41.13 1.66
CA VAL A 239 6.80 42.29 1.63
C VAL A 239 5.99 42.39 2.93
N LYS A 240 5.46 41.26 3.45
CA LYS A 240 4.77 41.24 4.75
C LYS A 240 5.67 41.67 5.90
N GLU A 241 6.91 41.19 5.95
CA GLU A 241 7.86 41.58 6.99
C GLU A 241 8.17 43.08 6.92
N ILE A 242 8.45 43.60 5.72
CA ILE A 242 8.72 45.03 5.50
C ILE A 242 7.51 45.88 5.93
N CYS A 243 6.33 45.61 5.37
CA CYS A 243 5.11 46.36 5.68
C CYS A 243 4.60 46.18 7.11
N SER A 244 5.10 45.20 7.87
CA SER A 244 4.76 45.07 9.30
C SER A 244 5.55 46.02 10.20
N THR A 245 6.69 46.52 9.71
CA THR A 245 7.59 47.41 10.47
C THR A 245 7.57 48.84 9.93
N THR A 246 7.37 49.02 8.62
CA THR A 246 7.38 50.34 7.95
C THR A 246 6.02 50.65 7.35
N ASN A 247 5.64 51.92 7.26
CA ASN A 247 4.50 52.31 6.43
C ASN A 247 4.89 52.27 4.95
N ARG A 248 3.92 51.98 4.07
CA ARG A 248 4.12 51.91 2.61
C ARG A 248 4.39 53.28 1.99
N ASP A 249 3.86 54.33 2.61
CA ASP A 249 3.99 55.71 2.13
C ASP A 249 5.38 56.30 2.42
N ASP A 250 6.13 55.68 3.34
CA ASP A 250 7.50 56.09 3.70
C ASP A 250 8.55 55.60 2.68
N TRP A 251 8.13 54.86 1.63
CA TRP A 251 9.02 54.33 0.58
C TRP A 251 9.01 55.21 -0.68
N TYR A 252 10.18 55.76 -0.98
CA TYR A 252 10.46 56.70 -2.06
C TYR A 252 11.45 56.11 -3.06
N HIS A 253 11.28 56.50 -4.31
CA HIS A 253 12.21 56.13 -5.38
C HIS A 253 13.32 57.18 -5.48
N LEU A 254 14.55 56.71 -5.70
CA LEU A 254 15.74 57.55 -5.91
C LEU A 254 16.49 57.05 -7.16
N PRO A 255 16.92 57.91 -8.09
CA PRO A 255 17.76 57.45 -9.19
C PRO A 255 19.09 56.86 -8.65
N GLY A 256 19.54 55.74 -9.21
CA GLY A 256 20.69 54.98 -8.71
C GLY A 256 21.98 55.80 -8.57
N GLU A 257 22.21 56.80 -9.43
CA GLU A 257 23.38 57.69 -9.34
C GLU A 257 23.45 58.49 -8.03
N TYR A 258 22.30 58.78 -7.42
CA TYR A 258 22.20 59.50 -6.16
C TYR A 258 22.13 58.58 -4.94
N ASN A 259 22.14 57.25 -5.14
CA ASN A 259 21.95 56.25 -4.10
C ASN A 259 23.28 55.94 -3.37
N PRO A 260 23.46 56.35 -2.10
CA PRO A 260 24.70 56.08 -1.37
C PRO A 260 24.91 54.60 -1.06
N SER A 261 23.87 53.76 -1.14
CA SER A 261 23.96 52.33 -0.88
C SER A 261 24.59 51.51 -2.02
N ASP A 262 24.86 52.14 -3.18
CA ASP A 262 25.61 51.52 -4.29
C ASP A 262 27.06 51.19 -3.90
N LEU A 263 27.68 52.04 -3.07
CA LEU A 263 29.02 51.82 -2.52
C LEU A 263 29.11 50.50 -1.72
N PRO A 264 28.28 50.27 -0.68
CA PRO A 264 28.32 49.02 0.08
C PRO A 264 27.72 47.80 -0.64
N SER A 265 26.92 47.97 -1.71
CA SER A 265 26.32 46.86 -2.48
C SER A 265 27.27 46.31 -3.55
N ARG A 266 28.15 47.14 -4.13
CA ARG A 266 29.15 46.75 -5.14
C ARG A 266 30.56 46.58 -4.58
N GLY A 267 30.87 47.31 -3.51
CA GLY A 267 32.18 47.36 -2.88
C GLY A 267 33.10 48.37 -3.55
N CYS A 268 34.13 48.80 -2.81
CA CYS A 268 35.13 49.73 -3.31
C CYS A 268 36.49 49.50 -2.67
N ASP A 269 37.54 50.04 -3.28
CA ASP A 269 38.86 50.07 -2.68
C ASP A 269 38.88 50.95 -1.43
N ALA A 270 39.69 50.59 -0.42
CA ALA A 270 39.85 51.35 0.81
C ALA A 270 40.28 52.81 0.56
N LYS A 271 41.10 53.07 -0.47
CA LYS A 271 41.47 54.43 -0.88
C LYS A 271 40.26 55.23 -1.37
N LYS A 272 39.43 54.64 -2.22
CA LYS A 272 38.20 55.25 -2.73
C LYS A 272 37.19 55.49 -1.61
N LEU A 273 37.13 54.59 -0.61
CA LEU A 273 36.29 54.76 0.58
C LEU A 273 36.71 55.98 1.41
N MET A 274 38.02 56.17 1.60
CA MET A 274 38.57 57.31 2.32
C MET A 274 38.30 58.62 1.58
N GLU A 275 38.49 58.65 0.26
CA GLU A 275 38.24 59.83 -0.58
C GLU A 275 36.75 60.19 -0.67
N SER A 276 35.86 59.20 -0.69
CA SER A 276 34.42 59.43 -0.84
C SER A 276 33.75 60.02 0.41
N ARG A 277 34.36 59.84 1.59
CA ARG A 277 33.80 60.25 2.90
C ARG A 277 32.32 59.94 3.05
N TRP A 278 31.92 58.75 2.60
CA TRP A 278 30.52 58.39 2.45
C TRP A 278 29.71 58.47 3.75
N TRP A 279 30.37 58.43 4.91
CA TRP A 279 29.77 58.61 6.22
C TRP A 279 29.19 60.01 6.47
N GLU A 280 29.58 61.03 5.69
CA GLU A 280 28.96 62.37 5.71
C GLU A 280 27.62 62.43 4.95
N GLY A 281 27.26 61.34 4.26
CA GLY A 281 26.07 61.24 3.44
C GLY A 281 26.14 62.07 2.15
N PRO A 282 25.17 61.91 1.25
CA PRO A 282 25.18 62.59 -0.03
C PRO A 282 24.89 64.09 0.12
N ALA A 283 25.54 64.92 -0.70
CA ALA A 283 25.47 66.39 -0.60
C ALA A 283 24.03 66.92 -0.71
N TRP A 284 23.20 66.31 -1.55
CA TRP A 284 21.79 66.72 -1.74
C TRP A 284 20.96 66.56 -0.46
N LEU A 285 21.34 65.66 0.46
CA LEU A 285 20.60 65.44 1.71
C LEU A 285 20.82 66.58 2.72
N LYS A 286 21.87 67.39 2.52
CA LYS A 286 22.12 68.62 3.28
C LYS A 286 21.20 69.77 2.82
N LEU A 287 20.62 69.68 1.62
CA LEU A 287 19.66 70.67 1.10
C LEU A 287 18.29 70.55 1.78
N ASN A 288 17.39 71.48 1.43
CA ASN A 288 16.00 71.45 1.89
C ASN A 288 15.21 70.36 1.16
N GLU A 289 14.13 69.87 1.79
CA GLU A 289 13.29 68.76 1.30
C GLU A 289 12.69 69.00 -0.11
N LYS A 290 12.54 70.28 -0.51
CA LYS A 290 12.03 70.65 -1.84
C LYS A 290 13.03 70.36 -2.97
N ASP A 291 14.32 70.40 -2.65
CA ASP A 291 15.43 70.31 -3.60
C ASP A 291 16.02 68.88 -3.64
N TRP A 292 15.44 67.94 -2.89
CA TRP A 292 15.81 66.54 -2.97
C TRP A 292 15.44 65.98 -4.35
N PRO A 293 16.25 65.05 -4.89
CA PRO A 293 15.99 64.45 -6.19
C PRO A 293 14.63 63.76 -6.21
N LYS A 294 13.75 64.22 -7.09
CA LYS A 294 12.43 63.62 -7.34
C LYS A 294 12.46 62.82 -8.62
N SER A 295 12.05 61.57 -8.56
CA SER A 295 11.79 60.77 -9.77
C SER A 295 10.39 61.08 -10.28
N ASN A 296 10.29 61.75 -11.43
CA ASN A 296 9.00 62.14 -12.01
C ASN A 296 8.30 60.99 -12.77
N ILE A 297 9.00 59.91 -13.11
CA ILE A 297 8.44 58.77 -13.85
C ILE A 297 9.13 57.49 -13.36
N ILE A 298 8.38 56.61 -12.68
CA ILE A 298 8.83 55.26 -12.33
C ILE A 298 8.33 54.35 -13.44
N ASN A 299 9.17 54.07 -14.44
CA ASN A 299 8.81 53.14 -15.50
C ASN A 299 8.96 51.70 -14.95
N VAL A 300 7.88 51.17 -14.38
CA VAL A 300 7.86 49.82 -13.82
C VAL A 300 7.73 48.83 -14.96
N ASN A 301 8.67 47.89 -15.08
CA ASN A 301 8.49 46.76 -15.99
C ASN A 301 7.40 45.83 -15.44
N GLU A 302 6.17 45.99 -15.92
CA GLU A 302 5.00 45.27 -15.42
C GLU A 302 5.13 43.75 -15.61
N GLU A 303 5.80 43.29 -16.67
CA GLU A 303 6.01 41.87 -16.91
C GLU A 303 6.77 41.18 -15.77
N ILE A 304 7.80 41.85 -15.23
CA ILE A 304 8.59 41.35 -14.10
C ILE A 304 7.74 41.30 -12.82
N VAL A 305 6.90 42.32 -12.61
CA VAL A 305 6.00 42.39 -11.46
C VAL A 305 4.93 41.29 -11.55
N GLU A 306 4.29 41.15 -12.71
CA GLU A 306 3.26 40.15 -12.99
C GLU A 306 3.79 38.72 -12.94
N ALA A 307 5.05 38.49 -13.33
CA ALA A 307 5.70 37.19 -13.21
C ALA A 307 5.78 36.70 -11.74
N GLU A 308 5.83 37.61 -10.77
CA GLU A 308 5.87 37.30 -9.33
C GLU A 308 4.51 37.38 -8.63
N VAL A 309 3.47 37.90 -9.30
CA VAL A 309 2.09 37.68 -8.88
C VAL A 309 1.89 36.17 -8.92
N THR A 310 1.35 35.58 -7.84
CA THR A 310 0.82 34.23 -7.98
C THR A 310 -0.18 34.31 -9.10
N LYS A 311 0.11 33.63 -10.22
CA LYS A 311 -0.94 33.11 -11.06
C LYS A 311 -1.77 32.27 -10.11
N ASN A 312 -2.73 32.91 -9.45
CA ASN A 312 -4.02 32.31 -9.32
C ASN A 312 -4.23 31.85 -10.74
N ALA A 313 -4.16 30.55 -10.97
CA ALA A 313 -5.08 30.03 -11.93
C ALA A 313 -6.39 30.71 -11.50
N LYS A 314 -6.79 31.74 -12.26
CA LYS A 314 -8.14 31.74 -12.73
C LYS A 314 -8.25 30.34 -13.34
N ILE A 315 -8.52 29.38 -12.47
CA ILE A 315 -9.38 28.29 -12.81
C ILE A 315 -10.56 29.11 -13.26
N ASN A 316 -10.63 29.36 -14.57
CA ASN A 316 -11.91 29.48 -15.19
C ASN A 316 -12.57 28.21 -14.72
N THR A 317 -13.35 28.36 -13.67
CA THR A 317 -14.33 27.39 -13.32
C THR A 317 -15.40 27.56 -14.42
N ASN A 318 -15.14 27.27 -15.70
CA ASN A 318 -15.19 25.92 -16.25
C ASN A 318 -14.87 24.81 -15.25
N VAL A 319 -15.53 24.86 -14.11
CA VAL A 319 -15.78 23.71 -13.29
C VAL A 319 -16.84 23.06 -14.14
N THR A 320 -16.40 22.15 -15.02
CA THR A 320 -17.08 20.87 -15.01
C THR A 320 -17.14 20.50 -13.54
N ILE A 321 -18.30 20.70 -12.91
CA ILE A 321 -18.55 20.38 -11.51
C ILE A 321 -18.43 18.88 -11.44
N GLU A 322 -17.19 18.38 -11.36
CA GLU A 322 -16.97 17.05 -10.83
C GLU A 322 -17.51 17.12 -9.40
N PRO A 323 -18.60 16.40 -9.10
CA PRO A 323 -19.24 16.48 -7.81
C PRO A 323 -18.21 16.17 -6.73
N PHE A 324 -18.24 16.89 -5.59
CA PHE A 324 -17.30 16.65 -4.50
C PHE A 324 -17.35 15.19 -4.03
N SER A 325 -18.48 14.51 -4.21
CA SER A 325 -18.61 13.07 -3.99
C SER A 325 -17.65 12.21 -4.83
N GLN A 326 -17.25 12.60 -6.04
CA GLN A 326 -16.26 11.87 -6.85
C GLN A 326 -14.87 11.88 -6.21
N LYS A 327 -14.47 12.94 -5.52
CA LYS A 327 -13.17 12.99 -4.81
C LYS A 327 -13.18 12.13 -3.54
N LEU A 328 -14.35 11.92 -2.95
CA LEU A 328 -14.52 11.05 -1.77
C LEU A 328 -14.48 9.54 -2.12
N THR A 329 -14.55 9.18 -3.41
CA THR A 329 -14.43 7.78 -3.85
C THR A 329 -13.01 7.22 -3.73
N TYR A 330 -12.00 8.00 -3.32
CA TYR A 330 -10.69 7.43 -2.99
C TYR A 330 -10.74 6.46 -1.78
N PHE A 331 -11.66 6.66 -0.83
CA PHE A 331 -11.66 5.93 0.44
C PHE A 331 -12.54 4.69 0.46
N SER A 332 -11.95 3.50 0.40
CA SER A 332 -12.67 2.22 0.35
C SER A 332 -13.73 1.97 1.45
N LYS A 333 -13.62 2.61 2.63
CA LYS A 333 -14.55 2.43 3.78
C LYS A 333 -15.37 3.68 4.06
N TYR A 334 -16.69 3.53 4.21
CA TYR A 334 -17.61 4.65 4.49
C TYR A 334 -17.27 5.40 5.79
N ASN A 335 -16.92 4.72 6.88
CA ASN A 335 -16.49 5.37 8.13
C ASN A 335 -15.29 6.32 7.96
N ARG A 336 -14.35 6.01 7.04
CA ARG A 336 -13.20 6.87 6.77
C ARG A 336 -13.64 8.14 6.04
N ILE A 337 -14.62 8.03 5.15
CA ILE A 337 -15.22 9.18 4.45
C ILE A 337 -15.89 10.10 5.47
N VAL A 338 -16.73 9.56 6.37
CA VAL A 338 -17.42 10.37 7.39
C VAL A 338 -16.41 11.04 8.34
N ARG A 339 -15.38 10.32 8.80
CA ARG A 339 -14.31 10.92 9.63
C ARG A 339 -13.55 12.02 8.91
N LEU A 340 -13.24 11.86 7.61
CA LEU A 340 -12.60 12.91 6.83
C LEU A 340 -13.50 14.15 6.76
N VAL A 341 -14.78 13.97 6.46
CA VAL A 341 -15.75 15.08 6.44
C VAL A 341 -15.83 15.75 7.81
N ALA A 342 -15.82 14.98 8.91
CA ALA A 342 -15.77 15.52 10.26
C ALA A 342 -14.51 16.37 10.51
N TRP A 343 -13.33 15.90 10.09
CA TRP A 343 -12.09 16.68 10.17
C TRP A 343 -12.15 17.95 9.33
N ILE A 344 -12.69 17.89 8.11
CA ILE A 344 -12.86 19.06 7.23
C ILE A 344 -13.79 20.09 7.90
N LEU A 345 -14.93 19.64 8.45
CA LEU A 345 -15.88 20.52 9.15
C LEU A 345 -15.24 21.13 10.40
N ARG A 346 -14.51 20.34 11.18
CA ARG A 346 -13.77 20.81 12.36
C ARG A 346 -12.74 21.87 11.99
N MET A 347 -12.00 21.69 10.89
CA MET A 347 -11.06 22.70 10.38
C MET A 347 -11.78 23.97 9.89
N ASN A 348 -12.88 23.82 9.15
CA ASN A 348 -13.68 24.97 8.67
C ASN A 348 -14.31 25.78 9.80
N CYS A 349 -14.77 25.13 10.87
CA CYS A 349 -15.27 25.81 12.07
C CYS A 349 -14.13 26.54 12.82
N LYS A 350 -12.91 25.99 12.84
CA LYS A 350 -11.73 26.62 13.46
C LYS A 350 -11.14 27.77 12.64
N ILE A 351 -11.28 27.77 11.32
CA ILE A 351 -10.93 28.94 10.50
C ILE A 351 -11.85 30.13 10.85
N LYS A 352 -13.07 29.87 11.34
CA LYS A 352 -14.00 30.90 11.83
C LYS A 352 -13.79 31.28 13.31
N ILE A 353 -13.17 30.43 14.13
CA ILE A 353 -12.98 30.66 15.57
C ILE A 353 -11.49 30.50 15.91
N LYS A 354 -10.80 31.63 16.16
CA LYS A 354 -9.38 31.70 16.59
C LYS A 354 -9.15 31.04 17.97
N PHE A 355 -9.31 29.73 18.13
CA PHE A 355 -8.96 29.05 19.39
C PHE A 355 -8.39 27.65 19.19
N GLY A 356 -7.50 27.30 20.13
CA GLY A 356 -6.48 26.25 20.07
C GLY A 356 -6.96 24.85 19.71
N ILE A 357 -6.01 24.07 19.18
CA ILE A 357 -6.19 22.67 18.84
C ILE A 357 -6.33 21.89 20.15
N LYS A 358 -7.54 21.41 20.48
CA LYS A 358 -7.65 20.21 21.31
C LYS A 358 -7.20 19.02 20.45
N GLU A 359 -6.11 18.36 20.85
CA GLU A 359 -5.60 17.10 20.28
C GLU A 359 -6.49 15.92 20.69
N SER A 360 -7.81 16.03 20.51
CA SER A 360 -8.75 14.97 20.88
C SER A 360 -9.34 14.31 19.64
N ASP A 361 -9.69 13.03 19.79
CA ASP A 361 -10.42 12.29 18.77
C ASP A 361 -11.76 12.97 18.38
N ILE A 362 -12.31 12.58 17.23
CA ILE A 362 -13.61 13.06 16.76
C ILE A 362 -14.69 12.63 17.75
N THR A 363 -15.52 13.57 18.21
CA THR A 363 -16.63 13.26 19.12
C THR A 363 -17.79 12.63 18.34
N ASN A 364 -18.70 11.94 19.05
CA ASN A 364 -19.84 11.30 18.40
C ASN A 364 -20.77 12.34 17.73
N ASP A 365 -20.93 13.52 18.33
CA ASP A 365 -21.75 14.60 17.77
C ASP A 365 -21.17 15.17 16.48
N GLU A 366 -19.84 15.34 16.41
CA GLU A 366 -19.15 15.75 15.19
C GLU A 366 -19.27 14.69 14.09
N TYR A 367 -19.23 13.40 14.46
CA TYR A 367 -19.43 12.30 13.53
C TYR A 367 -20.85 12.31 12.94
N ILE A 368 -21.86 12.48 13.79
CA ILE A 368 -23.28 12.58 13.38
C ILE A 368 -23.49 13.80 12.47
N ASN A 369 -22.90 14.94 12.82
CA ASN A 369 -22.99 16.16 12.01
C ASN A 369 -22.30 16.00 10.64
N ALA A 370 -21.15 15.32 10.61
CA ALA A 370 -20.45 15.01 9.37
C ALA A 370 -21.25 14.06 8.47
N GLU A 371 -21.88 13.02 9.05
CA GLU A 371 -22.74 12.10 8.31
C GLU A 371 -23.95 12.83 7.73
N LYS A 372 -24.62 13.68 8.51
CA LYS A 372 -25.73 14.53 8.03
C LYS A 372 -25.28 15.44 6.89
N THR A 373 -24.12 16.08 7.01
CA THR A 373 -23.60 16.99 5.98
C THR A 373 -23.27 16.24 4.70
N LEU A 374 -22.68 15.06 4.80
CA LEU A 374 -22.40 14.19 3.65
C LEU A 374 -23.69 13.78 2.92
N ILE A 375 -24.74 13.45 3.67
CA ILE A 375 -26.06 13.12 3.11
C ILE A 375 -26.65 14.33 2.37
N LYS A 376 -26.58 15.54 2.94
CA LYS A 376 -27.05 16.76 2.27
C LYS A 376 -26.32 17.04 0.97
N LEU A 377 -25.00 16.83 0.95
CA LEU A 377 -24.21 16.98 -0.27
C LEU A 377 -24.64 15.97 -1.34
N LEU A 378 -24.80 14.69 -0.97
CA LEU A 378 -25.30 13.65 -1.86
C LEU A 378 -26.69 13.95 -2.39
N GLN A 379 -27.57 14.53 -1.55
CA GLN A 379 -28.90 14.92 -1.97
C GLN A 379 -28.87 16.11 -2.93
N LYS A 380 -28.08 17.15 -2.64
CA LYS A 380 -27.95 18.33 -3.50
C LYS A 380 -27.34 18.01 -4.88
N GLU A 381 -26.41 17.06 -4.94
CA GLU A 381 -25.78 16.63 -6.20
C GLU A 381 -26.72 15.78 -7.07
N ASN A 382 -27.61 14.98 -6.45
CA ASN A 382 -28.43 14.01 -7.17
C ASN A 382 -29.91 14.41 -7.30
N PHE A 383 -30.39 15.36 -6.49
CA PHE A 383 -31.76 15.85 -6.45
C PHE A 383 -31.72 17.39 -6.40
N THR A 384 -31.95 18.06 -7.53
CA THR A 384 -32.04 19.53 -7.56
C THR A 384 -33.43 20.01 -7.11
N GLU A 385 -33.51 21.25 -6.64
CA GLU A 385 -34.78 21.92 -6.30
C GLU A 385 -35.71 21.88 -7.52
N GLY A 386 -36.87 21.22 -7.37
CA GLY A 386 -37.85 21.02 -8.45
C GLY A 386 -38.00 19.59 -8.99
N PHE A 387 -37.20 18.61 -8.55
CA PHE A 387 -37.40 17.21 -8.96
C PHE A 387 -38.64 16.58 -8.31
N SER A 388 -39.77 16.62 -9.00
CA SER A 388 -40.87 15.69 -8.77
C SER A 388 -40.44 14.31 -9.29
N LEU A 389 -39.93 13.45 -8.39
CA LEU A 389 -39.87 12.02 -8.67
C LEU A 389 -41.33 11.59 -8.83
N HIS A 390 -41.78 11.36 -10.07
CA HIS A 390 -43.19 11.17 -10.49
C HIS A 390 -44.06 10.19 -9.65
N ASN A 391 -43.53 9.52 -8.63
CA ASN A 391 -44.22 8.58 -7.75
C ASN A 391 -43.77 8.59 -6.26
N ILE A 392 -42.99 9.58 -5.78
CA ILE A 392 -42.51 9.62 -4.39
C ILE A 392 -42.76 11.00 -3.77
N ASN A 393 -43.62 11.08 -2.76
CA ASN A 393 -43.85 12.30 -2.00
C ASN A 393 -42.66 12.56 -1.07
N THR A 394 -41.95 13.67 -1.26
CA THR A 394 -40.79 14.06 -0.46
C THR A 394 -41.03 15.34 0.33
N GLU A 395 -40.33 15.49 1.45
CA GLU A 395 -40.33 16.70 2.27
C GLU A 395 -38.91 17.01 2.76
N ILE A 396 -38.65 18.27 3.09
CA ILE A 396 -37.38 18.71 3.65
C ILE A 396 -37.59 18.86 5.17
N ASP A 397 -36.78 18.15 5.96
CA ASP A 397 -36.83 18.23 7.42
C ASP A 397 -36.23 19.56 7.93
N ALA A 398 -36.42 19.90 9.22
CA ALA A 398 -35.85 21.10 9.85
C ALA A 398 -34.32 21.19 9.72
N ASP A 399 -33.67 20.04 9.65
CA ASP A 399 -32.24 19.93 9.41
C ASP A 399 -31.84 20.16 7.93
N GLY A 400 -32.76 20.37 6.98
CA GLY A 400 -32.45 20.54 5.55
C GLY A 400 -32.11 19.24 4.80
N VAL A 401 -32.63 18.10 5.26
CA VAL A 401 -32.45 16.77 4.64
C VAL A 401 -33.75 16.33 3.98
N ILE A 402 -33.68 15.82 2.75
CA ILE A 402 -34.85 15.31 2.02
C ILE A 402 -35.26 13.93 2.57
N ARG A 403 -36.51 13.83 3.01
CA ARG A 403 -37.14 12.61 3.54
C ARG A 403 -38.36 12.23 2.70
N VAL A 404 -38.73 10.96 2.73
CA VAL A 404 -39.93 10.44 2.04
C VAL A 404 -41.11 10.47 3.00
N LYS A 405 -42.23 11.06 2.58
CA LYS A 405 -43.51 10.95 3.29
C LYS A 405 -44.09 9.55 3.08
N THR A 406 -44.32 8.84 4.18
CA THR A 406 -45.00 7.54 4.16
C THR A 406 -46.42 7.69 4.66
N ARG A 407 -47.26 6.65 4.49
CA ARG A 407 -48.64 6.64 5.03
C ARG A 407 -48.68 6.48 6.57
N LEU A 408 -47.53 6.41 7.24
CA LEU A 408 -47.39 6.18 8.67
C LEU A 408 -47.36 7.47 9.49
N ASP A 409 -47.83 8.59 8.94
CA ASP A 409 -47.76 9.93 9.58
C ASP A 409 -48.42 10.02 10.96
N LEU A 410 -49.32 9.10 11.31
CA LEU A 410 -49.99 9.02 12.62
C LEU A 410 -49.32 8.04 13.62
N SER A 411 -48.24 7.35 13.22
CA SER A 411 -47.56 6.38 14.10
C SER A 411 -46.61 7.07 15.08
N LYS A 412 -46.50 6.52 16.30
CA LYS A 412 -45.56 6.99 17.35
C LYS A 412 -44.14 6.38 17.23
N GLU A 413 -43.84 5.77 16.10
CA GLU A 413 -42.57 5.10 15.81
C GLU A 413 -41.45 6.12 15.55
N ASP A 414 -40.20 5.64 15.50
CA ASP A 414 -39.03 6.48 15.28
C ASP A 414 -39.16 7.36 14.03
N LYS A 415 -38.79 8.65 14.15
CA LYS A 415 -38.90 9.64 13.04
C LYS A 415 -38.20 9.18 11.75
N ASN A 416 -37.10 8.44 11.88
CA ASN A 416 -36.37 7.87 10.73
C ASN A 416 -37.09 6.69 10.05
N PHE A 417 -37.94 5.98 10.78
CA PHE A 417 -38.76 4.89 10.27
C PHE A 417 -40.03 5.42 9.59
N VAL A 418 -40.69 6.37 10.24
CA VAL A 418 -41.88 7.04 9.71
C VAL A 418 -41.55 7.85 8.46
N ARG A 419 -40.43 8.57 8.48
CA ARG A 419 -39.96 9.46 7.40
C ARG A 419 -38.50 9.15 7.03
N PRO A 420 -38.24 8.09 6.25
CA PRO A 420 -36.89 7.66 5.92
C PRO A 420 -36.16 8.65 5.00
N ILE A 421 -34.84 8.70 5.14
CA ILE A 421 -33.98 9.62 4.39
C ILE A 421 -33.81 9.14 2.95
N LEU A 422 -34.05 10.02 1.97
CA LEU A 422 -33.94 9.67 0.56
C LEU A 422 -32.47 9.68 0.09
N LEU A 423 -32.01 8.60 -0.56
CA LEU A 423 -30.64 8.50 -1.09
C LEU A 423 -30.59 7.97 -2.53
N PRO A 424 -29.61 8.41 -3.34
CA PRO A 424 -29.43 7.94 -4.71
C PRO A 424 -28.77 6.56 -4.75
N GLY A 425 -29.40 5.58 -5.41
CA GLY A 425 -28.85 4.22 -5.50
C GLY A 425 -27.65 4.04 -6.43
N LYS A 426 -27.44 4.97 -7.38
CA LYS A 426 -26.31 4.90 -8.34
C LYS A 426 -24.99 5.40 -7.75
N ASN A 427 -25.02 6.19 -6.67
CA ASN A 427 -23.83 6.84 -6.12
C ASN A 427 -22.90 5.84 -5.40
N GLU A 428 -21.59 5.97 -5.58
CA GLU A 428 -20.59 5.05 -5.03
C GLU A 428 -20.44 5.15 -3.50
N ILE A 429 -20.67 6.33 -2.92
CA ILE A 429 -20.65 6.52 -1.45
C ILE A 429 -21.79 5.72 -0.81
N VAL A 430 -22.96 5.70 -1.45
CA VAL A 430 -24.13 4.91 -1.00
C VAL A 430 -23.85 3.40 -1.15
N GLN A 431 -23.13 2.97 -2.20
CA GLN A 431 -22.65 1.58 -2.30
C GLN A 431 -21.76 1.19 -1.12
N ARG A 432 -20.86 2.09 -0.70
CA ARG A 432 -19.96 1.87 0.45
C ARG A 432 -20.71 1.82 1.78
N LEU A 433 -21.75 2.65 1.95
CA LEU A 433 -22.66 2.60 3.10
C LEU A 433 -23.36 1.24 3.18
N VAL A 434 -23.93 0.76 2.07
CA VAL A 434 -24.59 -0.56 2.01
C VAL A 434 -23.61 -1.69 2.30
N ARG A 435 -22.38 -1.60 1.77
CA ARG A 435 -21.32 -2.58 2.05
C ARG A 435 -20.94 -2.63 3.53
N GLN A 436 -20.82 -1.47 4.17
CA GLN A 436 -20.55 -1.43 5.60
C GLN A 436 -21.68 -2.07 6.42
N ARG A 437 -22.94 -1.82 6.07
CA ARG A 437 -24.08 -2.46 6.75
C ARG A 437 -24.10 -3.97 6.54
N HIS A 438 -23.74 -4.43 5.34
CA HIS A 438 -23.57 -5.85 5.06
C HIS A 438 -22.48 -6.50 5.93
N GLU A 439 -21.34 -5.83 6.11
CA GLU A 439 -20.26 -6.30 6.99
C GLU A 439 -20.68 -6.26 8.47
N LYS A 440 -21.37 -5.20 8.92
CA LYS A 440 -21.85 -5.07 10.32
C LYS A 440 -22.92 -6.10 10.69
N LEU A 441 -23.74 -6.54 9.72
CA LEU A 441 -24.74 -7.60 9.90
C LEU A 441 -24.16 -9.00 9.61
N ASN A 442 -22.83 -9.17 9.72
CA ASN A 442 -22.14 -10.45 9.54
C ASN A 442 -22.49 -11.16 8.24
N HIS A 443 -22.47 -10.43 7.12
CA HIS A 443 -22.79 -10.96 5.79
C HIS A 443 -24.23 -11.49 5.63
N GLY A 444 -25.16 -10.95 6.41
CA GLY A 444 -26.59 -11.24 6.31
C GLY A 444 -27.12 -11.23 4.88
N GLY A 445 -28.04 -12.16 4.59
CA GLY A 445 -28.62 -12.35 3.27
C GLY A 445 -29.32 -11.09 2.73
N THR A 446 -29.60 -11.09 1.41
CA THR A 446 -30.20 -9.95 0.71
C THR A 446 -31.46 -9.41 1.40
N GLN A 447 -32.34 -10.28 1.89
CA GLN A 447 -33.59 -9.86 2.54
C GLN A 447 -33.36 -9.17 3.89
N LEU A 448 -32.43 -9.67 4.71
CA LEU A 448 -32.08 -9.07 6.00
C LEU A 448 -31.49 -7.67 5.82
N LEU A 449 -30.59 -7.52 4.85
CA LEU A 449 -29.98 -6.21 4.55
C LEU A 449 -31.03 -5.20 4.02
N LEU A 450 -32.00 -5.67 3.23
CA LEU A 450 -33.10 -4.83 2.75
C LEU A 450 -33.97 -4.31 3.89
N SER A 451 -34.35 -5.17 4.83
CA SER A 451 -35.16 -4.77 5.98
C SER A 451 -34.41 -3.78 6.87
N ASN A 452 -33.13 -4.03 7.19
CA ASN A 452 -32.34 -3.12 8.03
C ASN A 452 -32.15 -1.73 7.41
N LEU A 453 -31.93 -1.67 6.09
CA LEU A 453 -31.75 -0.39 5.40
C LEU A 453 -33.06 0.40 5.32
N ARG A 454 -34.20 -0.27 5.10
CA ARG A 454 -35.52 0.38 5.03
C ARG A 454 -35.95 1.04 6.33
N ASN A 455 -35.44 0.57 7.48
CA ASN A 455 -35.81 1.17 8.76
C ASN A 455 -35.40 2.64 8.88
N ASN A 456 -34.33 3.07 8.19
CA ASN A 456 -33.79 4.42 8.34
C ASN A 456 -33.63 5.16 7.00
N LEU A 457 -33.55 4.43 5.88
CA LEU A 457 -33.12 4.94 4.57
C LEU A 457 -34.04 4.47 3.45
N TRP A 458 -34.40 5.40 2.57
CA TRP A 458 -35.09 5.13 1.32
C TRP A 458 -34.10 5.29 0.15
N ILE A 459 -33.48 4.20 -0.28
CA ILE A 459 -32.51 4.20 -1.37
C ILE A 459 -33.20 3.83 -2.70
N LEU A 460 -33.04 4.65 -3.74
CA LEU A 460 -33.59 4.32 -5.06
C LEU A 460 -32.98 3.03 -5.61
N ASN A 461 -33.79 2.13 -6.18
CA ASN A 461 -33.34 0.83 -6.69
C ASN A 461 -32.57 -0.05 -5.67
N LEU A 462 -32.89 0.09 -4.37
CA LEU A 462 -32.20 -0.59 -3.26
C LEU A 462 -31.95 -2.09 -3.50
N ARG A 463 -32.94 -2.84 -4.01
CA ARG A 463 -32.81 -4.28 -4.25
C ARG A 463 -31.70 -4.61 -5.26
N ARG A 464 -31.56 -3.82 -6.34
CA ARG A 464 -30.51 -4.00 -7.35
C ARG A 464 -29.14 -3.67 -6.76
N LEU A 465 -29.08 -2.60 -5.97
CA LEU A 465 -27.86 -2.17 -5.27
C LEU A 465 -27.35 -3.24 -4.30
N VAL A 466 -28.23 -3.76 -3.44
CA VAL A 466 -27.89 -4.80 -2.46
C VAL A 466 -27.41 -6.07 -3.15
N LYS A 467 -28.10 -6.53 -4.21
CA LYS A 467 -27.66 -7.71 -4.99
C LYS A 467 -26.26 -7.52 -5.57
N SER A 468 -25.97 -6.34 -6.11
CA SER A 468 -24.64 -5.98 -6.63
C SER A 468 -23.57 -6.04 -5.53
N VAL A 469 -23.80 -5.38 -4.39
CA VAL A 469 -22.85 -5.36 -3.26
C VAL A 469 -22.57 -6.76 -2.71
N VAL A 470 -23.61 -7.58 -2.52
CA VAL A 470 -23.47 -8.96 -2.03
C VAL A 470 -22.73 -9.84 -3.05
N SER A 471 -23.00 -9.69 -4.35
CA SER A 471 -22.30 -10.47 -5.40
C SER A 471 -20.81 -10.16 -5.51
N LYS A 472 -20.41 -8.91 -5.23
CA LYS A 472 -19.01 -8.46 -5.20
C LYS A 472 -18.30 -8.80 -3.88
N CYS A 473 -19.03 -9.25 -2.85
CA CYS A 473 -18.43 -9.62 -1.59
C CYS A 473 -17.70 -10.96 -1.72
N VAL A 474 -16.38 -10.95 -1.49
CA VAL A 474 -15.53 -12.15 -1.60
C VAL A 474 -15.99 -13.26 -0.66
N ILE A 475 -16.40 -12.91 0.57
CA ILE A 475 -16.87 -13.89 1.56
C ILE A 475 -18.15 -14.57 1.08
N CYS A 476 -19.17 -13.80 0.67
CA CYS A 476 -20.39 -14.37 0.11
C CYS A 476 -20.16 -15.14 -1.21
N LYS A 477 -19.22 -14.69 -2.05
CA LYS A 477 -18.86 -15.36 -3.30
C LYS A 477 -18.18 -16.71 -3.03
N ARG A 478 -17.30 -16.80 -2.03
CA ARG A 478 -16.70 -18.07 -1.60
C ARG A 478 -17.74 -19.11 -1.23
N TYR A 479 -18.81 -18.72 -0.53
CA TYR A 479 -19.90 -19.64 -0.16
C TYR A 479 -20.83 -20.00 -1.32
N LYS A 480 -21.05 -19.09 -2.27
CA LYS A 480 -22.04 -19.25 -3.35
C LYS A 480 -21.52 -19.96 -4.61
N THR A 481 -20.20 -19.92 -4.85
CA THR A 481 -19.57 -20.48 -6.06
C THR A 481 -19.85 -21.97 -6.25
N LYS A 482 -19.92 -22.46 -7.48
CA LYS A 482 -20.02 -23.89 -7.79
C LYS A 482 -18.71 -24.34 -8.45
N HIS A 483 -18.40 -25.64 -8.41
CA HIS A 483 -17.22 -26.17 -9.09
C HIS A 483 -17.37 -26.10 -10.62
N TYR A 484 -16.27 -26.24 -11.35
CA TYR A 484 -16.33 -26.39 -12.81
C TYR A 484 -16.93 -27.75 -13.20
N GLU A 485 -17.85 -27.74 -14.15
CA GLU A 485 -18.49 -28.94 -14.70
C GLU A 485 -17.76 -29.35 -15.99
N VAL A 486 -17.20 -30.56 -16.02
CA VAL A 486 -16.40 -31.07 -17.16
C VAL A 486 -17.11 -32.27 -17.80
N PRO A 487 -17.13 -32.41 -19.15
CA PRO A 487 -17.66 -33.59 -19.82
C PRO A 487 -16.97 -34.88 -19.38
N GLU A 488 -17.76 -35.94 -19.23
CA GLU A 488 -17.31 -37.28 -18.82
C GLU A 488 -16.21 -37.80 -19.74
N ALA A 489 -15.25 -38.57 -19.20
CA ALA A 489 -14.17 -39.16 -19.98
C ALA A 489 -14.68 -40.27 -20.91
N PRO A 490 -14.18 -40.36 -22.17
CA PRO A 490 -14.38 -41.55 -22.97
C PRO A 490 -13.78 -42.75 -22.24
N LEU A 491 -14.47 -43.87 -22.36
CA LEU A 491 -14.16 -45.07 -21.61
C LEU A 491 -12.82 -45.65 -22.06
N PRO A 492 -11.93 -46.10 -21.13
CA PRO A 492 -10.64 -46.67 -21.51
C PRO A 492 -10.81 -47.89 -22.43
N SER A 493 -9.89 -48.10 -23.38
CA SER A 493 -9.91 -49.18 -24.39
C SER A 493 -10.17 -50.56 -23.81
N ASN A 494 -9.65 -50.83 -22.61
CA ASN A 494 -9.87 -52.03 -21.81
C ASN A 494 -11.35 -52.32 -21.46
N ARG A 495 -12.28 -51.38 -21.69
CA ARG A 495 -13.74 -51.56 -21.50
C ARG A 495 -14.48 -51.90 -22.80
N VAL A 496 -13.81 -51.79 -23.95
CA VAL A 496 -14.41 -51.89 -25.29
C VAL A 496 -14.03 -53.21 -25.98
N GLU A 497 -12.95 -53.86 -25.54
CA GLU A 497 -12.55 -55.20 -25.98
C GLU A 497 -13.40 -56.29 -25.30
N ALA A 498 -13.93 -57.23 -26.08
CA ALA A 498 -14.74 -58.35 -25.61
C ALA A 498 -13.88 -59.39 -24.87
N ASN A 499 -13.52 -59.06 -23.63
CA ASN A 499 -12.73 -59.91 -22.73
C ASN A 499 -13.64 -60.85 -21.92
N ALA A 500 -13.15 -62.06 -21.62
CA ALA A 500 -13.88 -63.02 -20.79
C ALA A 500 -14.18 -62.47 -19.39
N ALA A 501 -15.24 -62.97 -18.75
CA ALA A 501 -15.68 -62.47 -17.45
C ALA A 501 -14.53 -62.52 -16.42
N PHE A 502 -14.40 -61.45 -15.62
CA PHE A 502 -13.37 -61.27 -14.60
C PHE A 502 -11.90 -61.22 -15.06
N GLN A 503 -11.58 -61.11 -16.36
CA GLN A 503 -10.18 -60.87 -16.79
C GLN A 503 -9.62 -59.52 -16.29
N ILE A 504 -10.47 -58.51 -16.18
CA ILE A 504 -10.14 -57.21 -15.60
C ILE A 504 -11.03 -57.02 -14.37
N THR A 505 -10.41 -56.95 -13.19
CA THR A 505 -11.13 -56.97 -11.91
C THR A 505 -10.74 -55.78 -11.03
N GLY A 506 -11.75 -55.10 -10.48
CA GLY A 506 -11.59 -54.16 -9.37
C GLY A 506 -11.80 -54.88 -8.03
N ILE A 507 -10.91 -54.67 -7.06
CA ILE A 507 -10.98 -55.29 -5.74
C ILE A 507 -11.17 -54.21 -4.67
N ASP A 508 -12.10 -54.46 -3.75
CA ASP A 508 -12.32 -53.62 -2.56
C ASP A 508 -12.69 -54.50 -1.35
N LEU A 509 -12.46 -53.99 -0.14
CA LEU A 509 -12.83 -54.64 1.12
C LEU A 509 -14.00 -53.90 1.76
N ALA A 510 -15.01 -54.64 2.18
CA ALA A 510 -16.01 -54.14 3.13
C ALA A 510 -15.52 -54.37 4.56
N GLY A 511 -15.56 -53.27 5.35
CA GLY A 511 -15.08 -53.21 6.73
C GLY A 511 -15.73 -54.22 7.68
N PRO A 512 -15.24 -54.30 8.93
CA PRO A 512 -15.46 -55.47 9.76
C PRO A 512 -16.95 -55.66 10.08
N LEU A 513 -17.49 -56.79 9.66
CA LEU A 513 -18.74 -57.34 10.16
C LEU A 513 -18.44 -58.13 11.43
N HIS A 514 -19.34 -58.04 12.40
CA HIS A 514 -19.18 -58.76 13.67
C HIS A 514 -20.04 -60.01 13.62
N LEU A 515 -19.40 -61.17 13.77
CA LEU A 515 -20.08 -62.45 13.89
C LEU A 515 -20.71 -62.57 15.29
N ARG A 516 -21.55 -63.60 15.48
CA ARG A 516 -22.25 -63.85 16.74
C ARG A 516 -21.32 -64.08 17.94
N ASP A 517 -20.12 -64.57 17.69
CA ASP A 517 -19.03 -64.76 18.66
C ASP A 517 -18.19 -63.48 18.89
N GLN A 518 -18.61 -62.33 18.36
CA GLN A 518 -17.90 -61.05 18.38
C GLN A 518 -16.58 -61.02 17.60
N SER A 519 -16.25 -62.09 16.86
CA SER A 519 -15.10 -62.08 15.96
C SER A 519 -15.38 -61.17 14.76
N LYS A 520 -14.33 -60.54 14.25
CA LYS A 520 -14.41 -59.63 13.09
C LYS A 520 -14.18 -60.44 11.82
N CYS A 521 -15.06 -60.27 10.85
CA CYS A 521 -14.90 -60.80 9.51
C CYS A 521 -15.00 -59.67 8.48
N TRP A 522 -14.41 -59.89 7.31
CA TRP A 522 -14.35 -58.94 6.21
C TRP A 522 -14.85 -59.60 4.94
N ILE A 523 -15.44 -58.81 4.04
CA ILE A 523 -15.87 -59.29 2.74
C ILE A 523 -14.95 -58.69 1.68
N VAL A 524 -14.34 -59.56 0.88
CA VAL A 524 -13.58 -59.19 -0.31
C VAL A 524 -14.57 -59.11 -1.48
N LEU A 525 -14.68 -57.93 -2.08
CA LEU A 525 -15.50 -57.69 -3.25
C LEU A 525 -14.63 -57.70 -4.50
N PHE A 526 -14.94 -58.60 -5.43
CA PHE A 526 -14.37 -58.64 -6.77
C PHE A 526 -15.42 -58.14 -7.77
N THR A 527 -15.05 -57.19 -8.62
CA THR A 527 -15.98 -56.61 -9.61
C THR A 527 -15.37 -56.66 -11.00
N CYS A 528 -16.10 -57.20 -11.97
CA CYS A 528 -15.66 -57.31 -13.36
C CYS A 528 -15.81 -55.97 -14.10
N ALA A 529 -14.77 -55.50 -14.79
CA ALA A 529 -14.81 -54.24 -15.53
C ALA A 529 -15.70 -54.26 -16.77
N THR A 530 -15.79 -55.41 -17.45
CA THR A 530 -16.52 -55.58 -18.71
C THR A 530 -18.01 -55.79 -18.47
N TYR A 531 -18.37 -56.87 -17.76
CA TYR A 531 -19.78 -57.24 -17.53
C TYR A 531 -20.36 -56.68 -16.23
N ARG A 532 -19.56 -55.94 -15.44
CA ARG A 532 -19.94 -55.42 -14.11
C ARG A 532 -20.33 -56.50 -13.09
N ALA A 533 -20.12 -57.78 -13.38
CA ALA A 533 -20.39 -58.89 -12.46
C ALA A 533 -19.66 -58.72 -11.13
N VAL A 534 -20.26 -59.20 -10.04
CA VAL A 534 -19.69 -59.16 -8.69
C VAL A 534 -19.42 -60.57 -8.21
N HIS A 535 -18.32 -60.77 -7.48
CA HIS A 535 -18.09 -61.95 -6.68
C HIS A 535 -17.71 -61.55 -5.25
N LEU A 536 -18.29 -62.21 -4.26
CA LEU A 536 -18.14 -61.87 -2.85
C LEU A 536 -17.53 -63.04 -2.08
N GLU A 537 -16.47 -62.77 -1.32
CA GLU A 537 -15.76 -63.77 -0.51
C GLU A 537 -15.64 -63.32 0.94
N LEU A 538 -15.97 -64.20 1.89
CA LEU A 538 -15.86 -63.93 3.33
C LEU A 538 -14.49 -64.36 3.85
N VAL A 539 -13.87 -63.50 4.67
CA VAL A 539 -12.52 -63.68 5.20
C VAL A 539 -12.45 -63.30 6.68
N GLU A 540 -11.79 -64.11 7.50
CA GLU A 540 -11.69 -63.93 8.96
C GLU A 540 -10.61 -62.94 9.41
N SER A 541 -9.68 -62.57 8.52
CA SER A 541 -8.63 -61.60 8.83
C SER A 541 -8.25 -60.74 7.62
N LEU A 542 -7.77 -59.53 7.86
CA LEU A 542 -7.23 -58.67 6.82
C LEU A 542 -5.83 -59.11 6.33
N SER A 543 -5.26 -60.19 6.85
CA SER A 543 -3.88 -60.59 6.51
C SER A 543 -3.71 -60.92 5.03
N THR A 544 -2.49 -60.71 4.52
CA THR A 544 -2.07 -61.07 3.16
C THR A 544 -2.37 -62.55 2.84
N ASN A 545 -2.13 -63.47 3.77
CA ASN A 545 -2.41 -64.90 3.57
C ASN A 545 -3.91 -65.18 3.40
N SER A 546 -4.75 -64.57 4.24
CA SER A 546 -6.20 -64.75 4.14
C SER A 546 -6.76 -64.15 2.84
N PHE A 547 -6.19 -63.04 2.35
CA PHE A 547 -6.52 -62.49 1.04
C PHE A 547 -6.07 -63.38 -0.12
N LEU A 548 -4.87 -63.95 -0.08
CA LEU A 548 -4.38 -64.87 -1.12
C LEU A 548 -5.25 -66.13 -1.23
N MET A 549 -5.73 -66.65 -0.09
CA MET A 549 -6.68 -67.78 -0.09
C MET A 549 -8.02 -67.41 -0.71
N ALA A 550 -8.53 -66.21 -0.44
CA ALA A 550 -9.75 -65.69 -1.08
C ALA A 550 -9.55 -65.50 -2.60
N LEU A 551 -8.41 -64.94 -3.01
CA LEU A 551 -8.05 -64.77 -4.41
C LEU A 551 -7.94 -66.13 -5.13
N ARG A 552 -7.39 -67.16 -4.47
CA ARG A 552 -7.32 -68.52 -5.01
C ARG A 552 -8.70 -69.14 -5.20
N ARG A 553 -9.61 -68.99 -4.23
CA ARG A 553 -11.01 -69.46 -4.35
C ARG A 553 -11.74 -68.75 -5.50
N PHE A 554 -11.54 -67.44 -5.63
CA PHE A 554 -12.10 -66.67 -6.73
C PHE A 554 -11.60 -67.16 -8.10
N ILE A 555 -10.27 -67.29 -8.26
CA ILE A 555 -9.67 -67.75 -9.53
C ILE A 555 -10.14 -69.17 -9.86
N ALA A 556 -10.24 -70.06 -8.87
CA ALA A 556 -10.72 -71.42 -9.07
C ALA A 556 -12.19 -71.49 -9.54
N ARG A 557 -13.04 -70.54 -9.11
CA ARG A 557 -14.46 -70.52 -9.50
C ARG A 557 -14.77 -69.72 -10.75
N ARG A 558 -14.03 -68.63 -11.00
CA ARG A 558 -14.36 -67.64 -12.05
C ARG A 558 -13.31 -67.53 -13.16
N GLY A 559 -12.18 -68.22 -13.03
CA GLY A 559 -11.07 -68.17 -13.99
C GLY A 559 -9.98 -67.15 -13.63
N ARG A 560 -8.90 -67.16 -14.41
CA ARG A 560 -7.70 -66.36 -14.12
C ARG A 560 -7.86 -64.89 -14.53
N ILE A 561 -7.37 -64.00 -13.68
CA ILE A 561 -7.36 -62.55 -13.87
C ILE A 561 -6.11 -62.11 -14.63
N ASN A 562 -6.23 -61.13 -15.52
CA ASN A 562 -5.10 -60.49 -16.21
C ASN A 562 -4.70 -59.15 -15.56
N ILE A 563 -5.67 -58.32 -15.17
CA ILE A 563 -5.43 -56.98 -14.61
C ILE A 563 -6.26 -56.77 -13.34
N ILE A 564 -5.59 -56.34 -12.27
CA ILE A 564 -6.21 -55.97 -10.98
C ILE A 564 -6.13 -54.45 -10.78
N TYR A 565 -7.26 -53.85 -10.43
CA TYR A 565 -7.37 -52.45 -9.99
C TYR A 565 -7.69 -52.36 -8.49
N THR A 566 -6.92 -51.57 -7.75
CA THR A 566 -7.16 -51.26 -6.33
C THR A 566 -7.00 -49.77 -6.04
N ASP A 567 -7.77 -49.26 -5.07
CA ASP A 567 -7.63 -47.88 -4.58
C ASP A 567 -6.36 -47.72 -3.72
N TRP A 568 -5.66 -46.59 -3.89
CA TRP A 568 -4.50 -46.22 -3.11
C TRP A 568 -4.86 -45.93 -1.64
N HIS A 569 -6.04 -45.31 -1.38
CA HIS A 569 -6.33 -44.73 -0.06
C HIS A 569 -6.73 -45.74 1.03
N TYR A 570 -7.23 -46.93 0.66
CA TYR A 570 -7.60 -48.01 1.60
C TYR A 570 -6.55 -49.13 1.72
N SER A 571 -5.43 -49.04 1.01
CA SER A 571 -4.39 -50.08 0.98
C SER A 571 -3.33 -49.90 2.07
N GLY A 572 -3.77 -49.87 3.34
CA GLY A 572 -2.85 -50.08 4.46
C GLY A 572 -2.37 -51.54 4.45
N THR A 573 -1.11 -51.75 4.03
CA THR A 573 -0.27 -52.95 4.18
C THR A 573 -0.62 -54.24 3.41
N ASN A 574 -1.88 -54.69 3.28
CA ASN A 574 -2.16 -56.07 2.81
C ASN A 574 -2.15 -56.25 1.28
N PHE A 575 -2.75 -55.33 0.53
CA PHE A 575 -2.75 -55.39 -0.95
C PHE A 575 -1.38 -55.08 -1.54
N GLN A 576 -0.66 -54.14 -0.93
CA GLN A 576 0.71 -53.80 -1.34
C GLN A 576 1.68 -54.94 -1.01
N GLY A 577 1.51 -55.61 0.15
CA GLY A 577 2.24 -56.84 0.49
C GLY A 577 1.97 -57.99 -0.48
N SER A 578 0.70 -58.23 -0.82
CA SER A 578 0.31 -59.26 -1.81
C SER A 578 0.86 -58.95 -3.21
N ALA A 579 0.82 -57.68 -3.63
CA ALA A 579 1.34 -57.25 -4.93
C ALA A 579 2.87 -57.35 -5.00
N ASN A 580 3.57 -57.18 -3.88
CA ASN A 580 5.03 -57.37 -3.81
C ASN A 580 5.39 -58.85 -3.82
N LEU A 581 4.70 -59.70 -3.04
CA LEU A 581 4.90 -61.16 -3.06
C LEU A 581 4.67 -61.77 -4.46
N LEU A 582 3.65 -61.29 -5.19
CA LEU A 582 3.38 -61.73 -6.58
C LEU A 582 4.44 -61.24 -7.59
N LYS A 583 5.18 -60.18 -7.27
CA LYS A 583 6.33 -59.71 -8.07
C LYS A 583 7.61 -60.49 -7.78
N GLU A 584 7.73 -61.06 -6.58
CA GLU A 584 8.87 -61.88 -6.15
C GLU A 584 8.81 -63.34 -6.65
N VAL A 585 7.68 -63.77 -7.23
CA VAL A 585 7.54 -65.11 -7.83
C VAL A 585 8.38 -65.23 -9.11
N ASP A 586 9.27 -66.21 -9.12
CA ASP A 586 10.09 -66.58 -10.29
C ASP A 586 9.24 -67.36 -11.31
N TRP A 587 8.77 -66.65 -12.35
CA TRP A 587 7.91 -67.20 -13.38
C TRP A 587 8.56 -68.30 -14.22
N ALA A 588 9.91 -68.35 -14.29
CA ALA A 588 10.65 -69.38 -15.01
C ALA A 588 10.55 -70.77 -14.34
N LYS A 589 10.44 -70.82 -13.00
CA LYS A 589 10.22 -72.08 -12.26
C LYS A 589 8.78 -72.57 -12.32
N VAL A 590 7.81 -71.66 -12.46
CA VAL A 590 6.39 -71.98 -12.63
C VAL A 590 6.15 -72.55 -14.04
N GLU A 591 6.82 -71.98 -15.04
CA GLU A 591 6.83 -72.43 -16.42
C GLU A 591 7.40 -73.86 -16.57
N ALA A 592 8.41 -74.24 -15.78
CA ALA A 592 8.94 -75.60 -15.75
C ALA A 592 8.01 -76.64 -15.08
N ALA A 593 7.08 -76.22 -14.21
CA ALA A 593 6.24 -77.10 -13.40
C ALA A 593 4.82 -77.32 -13.97
N THR A 594 4.42 -76.59 -15.02
CA THR A 594 3.07 -76.66 -15.60
C THR A 594 3.12 -76.61 -17.12
N SER A 595 2.40 -77.50 -17.82
CA SER A 595 2.40 -77.61 -19.30
C SER A 595 1.75 -76.43 -20.06
N VAL A 596 1.19 -75.44 -19.35
CA VAL A 596 0.59 -74.22 -19.93
C VAL A 596 1.04 -73.04 -19.09
N VAL A 597 1.69 -72.05 -19.70
CA VAL A 597 2.17 -70.84 -19.02
C VAL A 597 1.04 -69.81 -18.94
N PRO A 598 0.52 -69.49 -17.75
CA PRO A 598 -0.48 -68.45 -17.65
C PRO A 598 0.20 -67.06 -17.60
N PRO A 599 -0.38 -66.03 -18.24
CA PRO A 599 0.18 -64.68 -18.21
C PRO A 599 0.27 -64.12 -16.77
N ALA A 600 1.30 -63.30 -16.53
CA ALA A 600 1.52 -62.62 -15.26
C ALA A 600 0.42 -61.59 -14.98
N ILE A 601 -0.04 -61.54 -13.74
CA ILE A 601 -1.13 -60.64 -13.31
C ILE A 601 -0.58 -59.21 -13.16
N LYS A 602 -1.15 -58.25 -13.89
CA LYS A 602 -0.75 -56.83 -13.84
C LYS A 602 -1.55 -56.07 -12.77
N TRP A 603 -0.87 -55.51 -11.78
CA TRP A 603 -1.50 -54.72 -10.71
C TRP A 603 -1.43 -53.22 -11.00
N ARG A 604 -2.56 -52.49 -10.92
CA ARG A 604 -2.65 -51.04 -11.15
C ARG A 604 -3.31 -50.32 -9.97
N PHE A 605 -2.72 -49.20 -9.55
CA PHE A 605 -3.24 -48.35 -8.46
C PHE A 605 -3.88 -47.07 -9.01
N VAL A 606 -5.03 -46.68 -8.46
CA VAL A 606 -5.72 -45.43 -8.83
C VAL A 606 -5.01 -44.21 -8.19
N PRO A 607 -4.86 -43.07 -8.91
CA PRO A 607 -4.27 -41.86 -8.34
C PRO A 607 -5.05 -41.30 -7.13
N PRO A 608 -4.38 -40.72 -6.11
CA PRO A 608 -5.04 -40.20 -4.91
C PRO A 608 -6.09 -39.12 -5.22
N ARG A 609 -7.27 -39.20 -4.59
CA ARG A 609 -8.39 -38.24 -4.72
C ARG A 609 -8.96 -38.09 -6.14
N ALA A 610 -8.83 -39.12 -6.98
CA ALA A 610 -9.45 -39.20 -8.30
C ALA A 610 -10.56 -40.28 -8.38
N PRO A 611 -11.64 -40.20 -7.57
CA PRO A 611 -12.66 -41.25 -7.45
C PRO A 611 -13.40 -41.55 -8.77
N TRP A 612 -13.38 -40.65 -9.74
CA TRP A 612 -14.00 -40.89 -11.06
C TRP A 612 -13.25 -41.95 -11.90
N TRP A 613 -11.95 -42.20 -11.65
CA TRP A 613 -11.25 -43.36 -12.23
C TRP A 613 -11.78 -44.68 -11.66
N GLY A 614 -12.19 -44.65 -10.38
CA GLY A 614 -12.84 -45.73 -9.64
C GLY A 614 -14.35 -45.86 -9.85
N GLY A 615 -14.99 -44.86 -10.46
CA GLY A 615 -16.44 -44.67 -10.40
C GLY A 615 -17.29 -45.83 -10.91
N TRP A 616 -16.75 -46.68 -11.79
CA TRP A 616 -17.48 -47.84 -12.31
C TRP A 616 -17.59 -49.01 -11.33
N TRP A 617 -16.63 -49.17 -10.41
CA TRP A 617 -16.72 -50.17 -9.33
C TRP A 617 -17.06 -49.53 -7.99
N GLU A 618 -16.62 -48.31 -7.70
CA GLU A 618 -16.91 -47.61 -6.46
C GLU A 618 -18.41 -47.43 -6.23
N ARG A 619 -19.17 -47.01 -7.25
CA ARG A 619 -20.63 -46.84 -7.11
C ARG A 619 -21.30 -48.16 -6.81
N LEU A 620 -20.89 -49.22 -7.50
CA LEU A 620 -21.48 -50.53 -7.34
C LEU A 620 -21.11 -51.15 -5.99
N ILE A 621 -19.84 -51.05 -5.58
CA ILE A 621 -19.37 -51.51 -4.28
C ILE A 621 -19.99 -50.70 -3.14
N LYS A 622 -20.21 -49.40 -3.32
CA LYS A 622 -20.94 -48.58 -2.35
C LYS A 622 -22.38 -49.05 -2.18
N VAL A 623 -23.08 -49.35 -3.28
CA VAL A 623 -24.44 -49.94 -3.23
C VAL A 623 -24.40 -51.27 -2.45
N VAL A 624 -23.46 -52.16 -2.76
CA VAL A 624 -23.33 -53.45 -2.05
C VAL A 624 -23.03 -53.24 -0.56
N LYS A 625 -22.09 -52.34 -0.22
CA LYS A 625 -21.74 -52.00 1.18
C LYS A 625 -22.92 -51.42 1.95
N GLU A 626 -23.68 -50.50 1.35
CA GLU A 626 -24.85 -49.88 1.98
C GLU A 626 -25.99 -50.88 2.17
N MET A 627 -26.27 -51.71 1.16
CA MET A 627 -27.28 -52.77 1.27
C MET A 627 -26.94 -53.79 2.35
N LEU A 628 -25.70 -54.31 2.35
CA LEU A 628 -25.25 -55.25 3.37
C LEU A 628 -25.36 -54.65 4.77
N ARG A 629 -24.95 -53.39 4.97
CA ARG A 629 -25.09 -52.69 6.27
C ARG A 629 -26.54 -52.51 6.70
N ARG A 630 -27.43 -52.15 5.78
CA ARG A 630 -28.86 -51.89 6.08
C ARG A 630 -29.64 -53.15 6.39
N ILE A 631 -29.25 -54.28 5.80
CA ILE A 631 -29.96 -55.56 5.93
C ILE A 631 -29.44 -56.35 7.11
N LEU A 632 -28.11 -56.37 7.32
CA LEU A 632 -27.51 -56.97 8.51
C LEU A 632 -27.78 -56.11 9.77
N GLY A 633 -27.85 -54.78 9.65
CA GLY A 633 -28.23 -53.89 10.75
C GLY A 633 -27.40 -54.11 12.03
N LYS A 634 -28.07 -54.44 13.15
CA LYS A 634 -27.45 -54.81 14.44
C LYS A 634 -27.38 -56.34 14.65
N GLN A 635 -27.65 -57.13 13.62
CA GLN A 635 -27.87 -58.57 13.75
C GLN A 635 -26.54 -59.32 13.64
N SER A 636 -26.39 -60.39 14.42
CA SER A 636 -25.19 -61.23 14.40
C SER A 636 -25.50 -62.63 13.85
N LEU A 637 -24.78 -63.00 12.80
CA LEU A 637 -24.88 -64.29 12.10
C LEU A 637 -23.63 -65.14 12.40
N THR A 638 -23.72 -66.45 12.23
CA THR A 638 -22.53 -67.31 12.22
C THR A 638 -21.78 -67.20 10.89
N PHE A 639 -20.52 -67.65 10.85
CA PHE A 639 -19.70 -67.57 9.63
C PHE A 639 -20.37 -68.29 8.43
N ILE A 640 -20.94 -69.48 8.67
CA ILE A 640 -21.61 -70.28 7.64
C ILE A 640 -22.92 -69.60 7.20
N GLU A 641 -23.76 -69.14 8.15
CA GLU A 641 -25.00 -68.42 7.82
C GLU A 641 -24.72 -67.15 6.99
N LEU A 642 -23.68 -66.39 7.37
CA LEU A 642 -23.27 -65.18 6.66
C LEU A 642 -22.70 -65.52 5.26
N SER A 643 -21.92 -66.59 5.14
CA SER A 643 -21.41 -67.07 3.85
C SER A 643 -22.55 -67.44 2.90
N THR A 644 -23.59 -68.11 3.39
CA THR A 644 -24.76 -68.47 2.57
C THR A 644 -25.53 -67.23 2.11
N ILE A 645 -25.78 -66.27 3.01
CA ILE A 645 -26.47 -65.02 2.65
C ILE A 645 -25.66 -64.20 1.64
N ILE A 646 -24.34 -64.17 1.77
CA ILE A 646 -23.46 -63.49 0.82
C ILE A 646 -23.56 -64.11 -0.59
N CYS A 647 -23.62 -65.44 -0.70
CA CYS A 647 -23.85 -66.12 -1.97
C CYS A 647 -25.21 -65.75 -2.59
N ASP A 648 -26.26 -65.70 -1.79
CA ASP A 648 -27.59 -65.27 -2.25
C ASP A 648 -27.58 -63.80 -2.72
N CYS A 649 -26.89 -62.92 -1.97
CA CYS A 649 -26.69 -61.53 -2.35
C CYS A 649 -25.94 -61.41 -3.68
N GLU A 650 -24.88 -62.20 -3.89
CA GLU A 650 -24.12 -62.24 -5.14
C GLU A 650 -25.02 -62.60 -6.32
N ALA A 651 -25.84 -63.65 -6.18
CA ALA A 651 -26.77 -64.09 -7.21
C ALA A 651 -27.80 -63.00 -7.57
N ILE A 652 -28.41 -62.35 -6.57
CA ILE A 652 -29.39 -61.28 -6.76
C ILE A 652 -28.76 -60.04 -7.43
N ILE A 653 -27.54 -59.68 -7.04
CA ILE A 653 -26.85 -58.54 -7.66
C ILE A 653 -26.52 -58.86 -9.12
N ASN A 654 -26.12 -60.08 -9.42
CA ASN A 654 -25.75 -60.49 -10.77
C ASN A 654 -26.95 -60.76 -11.69
N SER A 655 -28.16 -60.96 -11.17
CA SER A 655 -29.38 -61.08 -12.00
C SER A 655 -29.96 -59.72 -12.44
N ARG A 656 -29.28 -58.61 -12.16
CA ARG A 656 -29.73 -57.26 -12.56
C ARG A 656 -29.60 -57.02 -14.08
N PRO A 657 -30.50 -56.24 -14.70
CA PRO A 657 -30.38 -55.88 -16.12
C PRO A 657 -29.23 -54.87 -16.36
N LEU A 658 -28.40 -55.13 -17.37
CA LEU A 658 -27.35 -54.22 -17.88
C LEU A 658 -27.88 -53.25 -18.95
N THR A 659 -28.93 -53.66 -19.68
CA THR A 659 -29.55 -52.89 -20.76
C THR A 659 -30.92 -52.35 -20.33
N TYR A 660 -31.31 -51.21 -20.91
CA TYR A 660 -32.64 -50.63 -20.71
C TYR A 660 -33.69 -51.50 -21.41
N VAL A 661 -34.77 -51.83 -20.70
CA VAL A 661 -35.93 -52.52 -21.27
C VAL A 661 -36.80 -51.47 -21.94
N ALA A 662 -36.86 -51.46 -23.27
CA ALA A 662 -37.85 -50.67 -24.00
C ALA A 662 -39.24 -51.29 -23.74
N THR A 663 -40.18 -50.48 -23.28
CA THR A 663 -41.49 -50.91 -22.77
C THR A 663 -42.50 -51.30 -23.86
N ALA A 664 -42.08 -51.89 -24.99
CA ALA A 664 -43.00 -52.08 -26.13
C ALA A 664 -43.03 -53.45 -26.82
N ASP A 665 -42.11 -54.40 -26.58
CA ASP A 665 -42.25 -55.76 -27.16
C ASP A 665 -41.70 -56.84 -26.22
N ASP A 666 -42.52 -57.86 -25.95
CA ASP A 666 -42.36 -58.91 -24.92
C ASP A 666 -41.31 -60.00 -25.27
N SER A 667 -40.39 -59.74 -26.22
CA SER A 667 -39.43 -60.74 -26.72
C SER A 667 -37.96 -60.49 -26.36
N LEU A 668 -37.62 -59.33 -25.77
CA LEU A 668 -36.23 -58.99 -25.44
C LEU A 668 -35.97 -59.08 -23.94
N LYS A 669 -35.54 -60.27 -23.48
CA LYS A 669 -35.03 -60.46 -22.12
C LYS A 669 -33.76 -59.60 -21.94
N PRO A 670 -33.69 -58.73 -20.92
CA PRO A 670 -32.53 -57.87 -20.73
C PRO A 670 -31.30 -58.70 -20.36
N LEU A 671 -30.13 -58.35 -20.93
CA LEU A 671 -28.88 -59.00 -20.59
C LEU A 671 -28.54 -58.75 -19.12
N THR A 672 -28.27 -59.81 -18.36
CA THR A 672 -27.84 -59.73 -16.96
C THR A 672 -26.41 -60.24 -16.82
N PRO A 673 -25.62 -59.75 -15.85
CA PRO A 673 -24.30 -60.30 -15.56
C PRO A 673 -24.32 -61.80 -15.33
N MET A 674 -25.40 -62.34 -14.75
CA MET A 674 -25.58 -63.77 -14.47
C MET A 674 -25.54 -64.62 -15.74
N MET A 675 -26.13 -64.13 -16.85
CA MET A 675 -26.13 -64.81 -18.15
C MET A 675 -24.73 -65.00 -18.74
N PHE A 676 -23.75 -64.19 -18.31
CA PHE A 676 -22.35 -64.33 -18.71
C PHE A 676 -21.53 -65.22 -17.76
N LEU A 677 -22.06 -65.51 -16.57
CA LEU A 677 -21.38 -66.31 -15.54
C LEU A 677 -21.83 -67.78 -15.54
N HIS A 678 -23.08 -68.04 -15.89
CA HIS A 678 -23.67 -69.36 -15.92
C HIS A 678 -24.43 -69.56 -17.23
N PRO A 679 -24.32 -70.72 -17.89
CA PRO A 679 -24.99 -71.00 -19.16
C PRO A 679 -26.49 -71.29 -19.03
N LEU A 680 -27.02 -71.45 -17.81
CA LEU A 680 -28.44 -71.69 -17.52
C LEU A 680 -29.05 -70.50 -16.77
N ASP A 681 -30.26 -70.10 -17.18
CA ASP A 681 -30.92 -68.85 -16.78
C ASP A 681 -31.59 -68.88 -15.38
N ASN A 682 -31.62 -70.02 -14.71
CA ASN A 682 -32.35 -70.21 -13.45
C ASN A 682 -31.37 -70.47 -12.29
N SER A 683 -31.25 -69.50 -11.36
CA SER A 683 -30.53 -69.69 -10.09
C SER A 683 -31.45 -69.66 -8.87
N GLU A 684 -32.77 -69.64 -9.09
CA GLU A 684 -33.75 -69.70 -8.01
C GLU A 684 -33.85 -71.14 -7.51
N MET A 685 -33.95 -71.31 -6.19
CA MET A 685 -34.13 -72.60 -5.54
C MET A 685 -35.51 -72.65 -4.85
N PRO A 686 -36.62 -72.53 -5.61
CA PRO A 686 -37.96 -72.49 -5.03
C PRO A 686 -38.27 -73.75 -4.22
N ASP A 687 -37.67 -74.88 -4.59
CA ASP A 687 -37.79 -76.16 -3.88
C ASP A 687 -37.24 -76.07 -2.45
N LEU A 688 -36.07 -75.44 -2.26
CA LEU A 688 -35.48 -75.23 -0.93
C LEU A 688 -36.27 -74.19 -0.13
N ASP A 689 -36.71 -73.12 -0.78
CA ASP A 689 -37.53 -72.06 -0.17
C ASP A 689 -38.87 -72.61 0.36
N LEU A 690 -39.48 -73.58 -0.35
CA LEU A 690 -40.71 -74.28 0.05
C LEU A 690 -40.49 -75.29 1.19
N ILE A 691 -39.33 -75.97 1.22
CA ILE A 691 -38.95 -76.90 2.30
C ILE A 691 -38.68 -76.12 3.60
N ASP A 692 -37.96 -75.00 3.51
CA ASP A 692 -37.68 -74.11 4.66
C ASP A 692 -38.97 -73.45 5.21
N ALA A 693 -39.99 -73.26 4.38
CA ALA A 693 -41.29 -72.75 4.82
C ALA A 693 -42.11 -73.78 5.62
N LYS A 694 -41.94 -75.08 5.37
CA LYS A 694 -42.67 -76.16 6.06
C LYS A 694 -42.01 -76.64 7.35
N ASN A 695 -40.68 -76.61 7.44
CA ASN A 695 -39.96 -77.05 8.64
C ASN A 695 -39.83 -75.92 9.67
N ILE A 696 -40.44 -76.12 10.84
CA ILE A 696 -40.53 -75.15 11.94
C ILE A 696 -39.14 -74.91 12.54
N ASN A 697 -38.39 -73.98 11.95
CA ASN A 697 -37.30 -73.33 12.64
C ASN A 697 -37.47 -71.82 12.45
N ILE A 698 -37.81 -71.11 13.53
CA ILE A 698 -37.99 -69.66 13.57
C ILE A 698 -36.78 -68.96 12.94
N ARG A 699 -35.59 -69.58 13.06
CA ARG A 699 -34.34 -69.10 12.48
C ARG A 699 -34.30 -69.17 10.95
N LEU A 700 -34.85 -70.21 10.32
CA LEU A 700 -34.89 -70.33 8.85
C LEU A 700 -35.93 -69.39 8.25
N GLN A 701 -37.12 -69.28 8.85
CA GLN A 701 -38.13 -68.29 8.46
C GLN A 701 -37.58 -66.85 8.53
N TYR A 702 -36.76 -66.58 9.54
CA TYR A 702 -36.08 -65.30 9.71
C TYR A 702 -35.05 -65.02 8.60
N LEU A 703 -34.24 -66.02 8.22
CA LEU A 703 -33.28 -65.89 7.12
C LEU A 703 -34.01 -65.68 5.77
N ASN A 704 -35.14 -66.35 5.55
CA ASN A 704 -35.98 -66.17 4.36
C ASN A 704 -36.62 -64.78 4.29
N LYS A 705 -37.03 -64.22 5.44
CA LYS A 705 -37.49 -62.84 5.50
C LYS A 705 -36.39 -61.84 5.13
N LEU A 706 -35.17 -62.04 5.62
CA LEU A 706 -34.02 -61.19 5.26
C LEU A 706 -33.70 -61.25 3.75
N ARG A 707 -33.78 -62.43 3.14
CA ARG A 707 -33.62 -62.62 1.69
C ARG A 707 -34.71 -61.86 0.90
N ALA A 708 -35.97 -61.96 1.32
CA ALA A 708 -37.09 -61.27 0.68
C ALA A 708 -36.96 -59.73 0.79
N ASP A 709 -36.60 -59.21 1.97
CA ASP A 709 -36.37 -57.78 2.20
C ASP A 709 -35.22 -57.24 1.34
N PHE A 710 -34.16 -58.05 1.14
CA PHE A 710 -33.05 -57.71 0.23
C PHE A 710 -33.54 -57.54 -1.21
N ARG A 711 -34.30 -58.50 -1.73
CA ARG A 711 -34.84 -58.48 -3.10
C ARG A 711 -35.72 -57.25 -3.35
N GLN A 712 -36.61 -56.92 -2.41
CA GLN A 712 -37.53 -55.79 -2.57
C GLN A 712 -36.82 -54.43 -2.51
N ARG A 713 -35.86 -54.25 -1.59
CA ARG A 713 -35.10 -52.99 -1.47
C ARG A 713 -34.16 -52.76 -2.64
N PHE A 714 -33.50 -53.81 -3.13
CA PHE A 714 -32.64 -53.72 -4.32
C PHE A 714 -33.40 -53.16 -5.53
N ARG A 715 -34.61 -53.69 -5.79
CA ARG A 715 -35.47 -53.26 -6.89
C ARG A 715 -35.82 -51.77 -6.79
N ASN A 716 -36.14 -51.28 -5.59
CA ASN A 716 -36.57 -49.89 -5.39
C ASN A 716 -35.40 -48.89 -5.47
N GLU A 717 -34.25 -49.20 -4.86
CA GLU A 717 -33.10 -48.28 -4.82
C GLU A 717 -32.36 -48.21 -6.16
N TYR A 718 -32.29 -49.32 -6.91
CA TYR A 718 -31.60 -49.36 -8.19
C TYR A 718 -32.39 -48.69 -9.33
N ILE A 719 -33.72 -48.85 -9.38
CA ILE A 719 -34.56 -48.21 -10.41
C ILE A 719 -34.51 -46.67 -10.28
N ALA A 720 -34.41 -46.14 -9.06
CA ALA A 720 -34.29 -44.70 -8.82
C ALA A 720 -32.97 -44.10 -9.36
N LEU A 721 -31.92 -44.90 -9.51
CA LEU A 721 -30.59 -44.48 -9.98
C LEU A 721 -30.49 -44.38 -11.52
N ILE A 722 -31.40 -45.00 -12.27
CA ILE A 722 -31.40 -45.03 -13.75
C ILE A 722 -32.12 -43.79 -14.34
N CYS A 723 -33.00 -43.13 -13.58
CA CYS A 723 -33.91 -42.10 -14.09
C CYS A 723 -33.41 -40.64 -14.00
N SER A 724 -32.17 -40.33 -13.59
CA SER A 724 -31.67 -38.94 -13.61
C SER A 724 -30.66 -38.69 -14.74
N LYS A 725 -31.11 -37.98 -15.78
CA LYS A 725 -30.22 -37.27 -16.71
C LYS A 725 -30.42 -35.78 -16.51
N ASP A 726 -29.48 -35.12 -15.83
CA ASP A 726 -29.40 -33.67 -15.83
C ASP A 726 -28.52 -33.19 -17.00
N ARG A 727 -29.09 -32.34 -17.86
CA ARG A 727 -28.34 -31.58 -18.87
C ARG A 727 -27.64 -30.41 -18.16
N CYS A 728 -26.31 -30.37 -18.19
CA CYS A 728 -25.52 -29.28 -17.61
C CYS A 728 -25.03 -28.26 -18.66
N LYS A 729 -25.08 -26.97 -18.30
CA LYS A 729 -24.47 -25.87 -19.04
C LYS A 729 -23.00 -25.76 -18.64
N GLN A 730 -22.10 -26.01 -19.58
CA GLN A 730 -20.66 -26.07 -19.33
C GLN A 730 -20.07 -24.68 -19.00
N ASN A 731 -19.40 -24.59 -17.85
CA ASN A 731 -18.42 -23.53 -17.57
C ASN A 731 -17.03 -24.19 -17.62
N LEU A 732 -16.23 -23.85 -18.63
CA LEU A 732 -14.88 -24.40 -18.82
C LEU A 732 -13.81 -23.53 -18.13
N PRO A 733 -12.77 -24.12 -17.50
CA PRO A 733 -11.67 -23.38 -16.88
C PRO A 733 -10.75 -22.75 -17.94
N LYS A 734 -10.20 -21.55 -17.65
CA LYS A 734 -9.21 -20.87 -18.49
C LYS A 734 -7.84 -20.79 -17.80
N LEU A 735 -6.79 -20.70 -18.62
CA LEU A 735 -5.44 -20.36 -18.15
C LEU A 735 -5.49 -19.03 -17.41
N ASN A 736 -4.81 -18.96 -16.26
CA ASN A 736 -4.76 -17.81 -15.34
C ASN A 736 -6.07 -17.47 -14.60
N ASP A 737 -7.06 -18.36 -14.58
CA ASP A 737 -8.22 -18.20 -13.69
C ASP A 737 -7.79 -18.35 -12.22
N ILE A 738 -8.26 -17.42 -11.37
CA ILE A 738 -8.11 -17.51 -9.91
C ILE A 738 -9.20 -18.43 -9.35
N VAL A 739 -8.77 -19.51 -8.72
CA VAL A 739 -9.64 -20.57 -8.19
C VAL A 739 -9.40 -20.79 -6.71
N VAL A 740 -10.44 -21.22 -6.00
CA VAL A 740 -10.34 -21.76 -4.65
C VAL A 740 -10.23 -23.28 -4.75
N ILE A 741 -9.25 -23.85 -4.05
CA ILE A 741 -8.95 -25.29 -4.10
C ILE A 741 -9.60 -25.96 -2.90
N GLU A 742 -10.44 -26.97 -3.15
CA GLU A 742 -11.07 -27.75 -2.09
C GLU A 742 -10.05 -28.47 -1.21
N THR A 743 -10.17 -28.31 0.12
CA THR A 743 -9.38 -29.00 1.14
C THR A 743 -10.29 -29.50 2.27
N ASP A 744 -9.77 -30.34 3.17
CA ASP A 744 -10.54 -30.95 4.28
C ASP A 744 -11.01 -29.92 5.34
N THR A 745 -10.63 -28.64 5.21
CA THR A 745 -11.03 -27.54 6.10
C THR A 745 -12.34 -26.88 5.66
N SER A 746 -12.96 -26.09 6.55
CA SER A 746 -14.11 -25.24 6.18
C SER A 746 -13.78 -24.36 4.97
N ARG A 747 -14.77 -24.18 4.09
CA ARG A 747 -14.70 -23.48 2.81
C ARG A 747 -14.14 -22.05 2.87
N LEU A 748 -14.16 -21.41 4.03
CA LEU A 748 -13.50 -20.12 4.27
C LEU A 748 -11.97 -20.19 4.18
N TYR A 749 -11.38 -21.32 4.56
CA TYR A 749 -9.93 -21.54 4.69
C TYR A 749 -9.31 -22.27 3.51
N TRP A 750 -10.11 -22.60 2.50
CA TRP A 750 -9.62 -23.19 1.26
C TRP A 750 -8.57 -22.27 0.60
N PRO A 751 -7.39 -22.81 0.22
CA PRO A 751 -6.32 -22.01 -0.35
C PRO A 751 -6.68 -21.49 -1.74
N LEU A 752 -6.18 -20.29 -2.05
CA LEU A 752 -6.28 -19.68 -3.37
C LEU A 752 -5.18 -20.22 -4.27
N GLY A 753 -5.51 -20.44 -5.54
CA GLY A 753 -4.54 -20.85 -6.56
C GLY A 753 -4.83 -20.25 -7.93
N ILE A 754 -3.80 -20.22 -8.76
CA ILE A 754 -3.87 -19.76 -10.16
C ILE A 754 -3.65 -20.97 -11.08
N ILE A 755 -4.52 -21.15 -12.07
CA ILE A 755 -4.35 -22.20 -13.08
C ILE A 755 -3.15 -21.84 -13.98
N LYS A 756 -2.05 -22.57 -13.84
CA LYS A 756 -0.84 -22.41 -14.66
C LYS A 756 -0.89 -23.22 -15.95
N GLU A 757 -1.42 -24.43 -15.86
CA GLU A 757 -1.43 -25.37 -16.98
C GLU A 757 -2.70 -26.21 -16.95
N LEU A 758 -3.30 -26.40 -18.13
CA LEU A 758 -4.46 -27.26 -18.33
C LEU A 758 -3.97 -28.53 -19.02
N ILE A 759 -4.03 -29.67 -18.34
CA ILE A 759 -3.65 -30.96 -18.90
C ILE A 759 -4.84 -31.49 -19.70
N ILE A 760 -4.67 -31.54 -21.01
CA ILE A 760 -5.70 -31.95 -21.97
C ILE A 760 -5.60 -33.48 -22.15
N GLY A 761 -6.72 -34.18 -22.03
CA GLY A 761 -6.79 -35.62 -22.31
C GLY A 761 -6.68 -35.92 -23.81
N ALA A 762 -6.51 -37.20 -24.17
CA ALA A 762 -6.43 -37.65 -25.57
C ALA A 762 -7.68 -37.29 -26.42
N ASP A 763 -8.79 -36.98 -25.76
CA ASP A 763 -10.07 -36.58 -26.33
C ASP A 763 -10.27 -35.05 -26.41
N GLY A 764 -9.22 -34.26 -26.19
CA GLY A 764 -9.25 -32.79 -26.31
C GLY A 764 -9.87 -32.06 -25.13
N ASN A 765 -10.34 -32.76 -24.09
CA ASN A 765 -10.98 -32.17 -22.90
C ASN A 765 -10.01 -32.04 -21.71
N CYS A 766 -10.03 -30.90 -21.02
CA CYS A 766 -9.22 -30.69 -19.82
C CYS A 766 -9.95 -31.13 -18.54
N ARG A 767 -9.40 -32.15 -17.87
CA ARG A 767 -9.94 -32.69 -16.60
C ARG A 767 -9.03 -32.45 -15.40
N VAL A 768 -7.76 -32.15 -15.66
CA VAL A 768 -6.74 -31.94 -14.64
C VAL A 768 -6.04 -30.61 -14.92
N ALA A 769 -5.86 -29.80 -13.88
CA ALA A 769 -5.15 -28.54 -13.95
C ALA A 769 -3.98 -28.53 -12.97
N LYS A 770 -2.86 -27.96 -13.41
CA LYS A 770 -1.73 -27.62 -12.54
C LYS A 770 -1.98 -26.23 -11.98
N VAL A 771 -2.12 -26.14 -10.66
CA VAL A 771 -2.48 -24.93 -9.95
C VAL A 771 -1.31 -24.48 -9.08
N GLN A 772 -0.92 -23.22 -9.20
CA GLN A 772 0.08 -22.59 -8.35
C GLN A 772 -0.59 -22.02 -7.10
N THR A 773 -0.17 -22.45 -5.92
CA THR A 773 -0.52 -21.83 -4.63
C THR A 773 0.65 -21.00 -4.11
N ALA A 774 0.44 -20.25 -3.02
CA ALA A 774 1.50 -19.47 -2.37
C ALA A 774 2.67 -20.33 -1.83
N THR A 775 2.45 -21.62 -1.60
CA THR A 775 3.43 -22.54 -0.99
C THR A 775 4.02 -23.55 -1.97
N GLY A 776 3.48 -23.68 -3.20
CA GLY A 776 4.02 -24.59 -4.21
C GLY A 776 3.06 -24.88 -5.37
N GLU A 777 3.43 -25.84 -6.22
CA GLU A 777 2.61 -26.30 -7.35
C GLU A 777 1.85 -27.58 -6.98
N LEU A 778 0.54 -27.62 -7.29
CA LEU A 778 -0.34 -28.76 -7.02
C LEU A 778 -1.07 -29.18 -8.30
N VAL A 779 -1.17 -30.48 -8.55
CA VAL A 779 -2.01 -31.04 -9.61
C VAL A 779 -3.37 -31.39 -9.02
N ARG A 780 -4.45 -30.82 -9.58
CA ARG A 780 -5.81 -30.99 -9.07
C ARG A 780 -6.83 -31.23 -10.18
N ALA A 781 -7.89 -31.95 -9.85
CA ALA A 781 -9.05 -32.12 -10.72
C ALA A 781 -9.74 -30.77 -10.93
N VAL A 782 -10.21 -30.50 -12.14
CA VAL A 782 -10.97 -29.28 -12.45
C VAL A 782 -12.24 -29.17 -11.60
N GLN A 783 -12.85 -30.29 -11.23
CA GLN A 783 -14.02 -30.36 -10.35
C GLN A 783 -13.73 -29.98 -8.88
N SER A 784 -12.46 -30.00 -8.45
CA SER A 784 -12.04 -29.53 -7.11
C SER A 784 -11.66 -28.05 -7.11
N LEU A 785 -11.88 -27.35 -8.23
CA LEU A 785 -11.58 -25.93 -8.41
C LEU A 785 -12.87 -25.12 -8.50
N TYR A 786 -12.94 -24.05 -7.71
CA TYR A 786 -14.08 -23.15 -7.66
C TYR A 786 -13.68 -21.78 -8.23
N PRO A 787 -14.23 -21.34 -9.37
CA PRO A 787 -13.91 -20.06 -9.98
C PRO A 787 -14.33 -18.88 -9.12
N LEU A 788 -13.46 -17.87 -8.99
CA LEU A 788 -13.79 -16.58 -8.40
C LEU A 788 -14.11 -15.48 -9.45
N GLU A 789 -14.23 -15.83 -10.73
CA GLU A 789 -14.47 -14.91 -11.87
C GLU A 789 -13.53 -13.68 -11.85
N LEU A 790 -12.24 -13.92 -11.61
CA LEU A 790 -11.18 -12.91 -11.67
C LEU A 790 -10.07 -13.47 -12.56
N THR A 791 -9.84 -12.85 -13.71
CA THR A 791 -8.72 -13.13 -14.62
C THR A 791 -7.57 -12.17 -14.32
N THR A 792 -6.34 -12.67 -14.19
CA THR A 792 -5.17 -11.79 -14.11
C THR A 792 -4.91 -11.19 -15.49
N VAL A 793 -5.22 -9.91 -15.67
CA VAL A 793 -4.73 -9.15 -16.84
C VAL A 793 -3.24 -8.90 -16.60
N THR A 794 -2.38 -9.47 -17.44
CA THR A 794 -0.97 -9.09 -17.53
C THR A 794 -0.89 -7.70 -18.16
N ASN A 795 -1.22 -6.67 -17.38
CA ASN A 795 -0.84 -5.30 -17.71
C ASN A 795 0.61 -5.13 -17.25
N GLU A 796 1.52 -4.97 -18.20
CA GLU A 796 2.85 -4.42 -17.97
C GLU A 796 2.72 -3.04 -17.33
N TRP A 797 2.71 -3.00 -16.01
CA TRP A 797 2.92 -1.79 -15.25
C TRP A 797 4.43 -1.67 -15.05
N HIS A 798 5.05 -0.77 -15.80
CA HIS A 798 6.38 -0.25 -15.51
C HIS A 798 6.44 0.18 -14.05
N ARG A 799 7.01 -0.67 -13.19
CA ARG A 799 7.52 -0.23 -11.89
C ARG A 799 8.82 0.49 -12.15
N ALA A 800 8.73 1.81 -12.29
CA ALA A 800 9.86 2.68 -11.99
C ALA A 800 10.18 2.52 -10.50
N SER A 801 11.17 1.68 -10.18
CA SER A 801 11.81 1.69 -8.88
C SER A 801 12.66 2.96 -8.75
N PRO A 802 12.63 3.66 -7.61
CA PRO A 802 13.40 4.87 -7.41
C PRO A 802 14.89 4.53 -7.38
N SER A 803 15.65 5.11 -8.32
CA SER A 803 17.10 5.02 -8.39
C SER A 803 17.73 5.78 -7.21
N THR A 804 18.10 5.05 -6.16
CA THR A 804 19.17 5.49 -5.23
C THR A 804 20.52 5.27 -5.91
N ASN A 805 21.00 6.29 -6.62
CA ASN A 805 22.38 6.35 -7.09
C ASN A 805 23.30 6.73 -5.92
N ARG A 806 24.06 5.75 -5.41
CA ARG A 806 25.33 6.00 -4.72
C ARG A 806 26.42 5.48 -5.64
N ASN A 807 27.12 6.41 -6.29
CA ASN A 807 28.39 6.14 -6.95
C ASN A 807 29.43 5.79 -5.89
N LYS A 808 30.16 4.70 -6.09
CA LYS A 808 31.60 4.64 -5.85
C LYS A 808 32.25 4.00 -7.07
N THR A 809 33.19 4.77 -7.62
CA THR A 809 34.32 4.40 -8.46
C THR A 809 34.99 3.13 -7.90
N GLU A 810 35.65 2.25 -8.67
CA GLU A 810 36.78 2.54 -9.55
C GLU A 810 37.25 1.24 -10.26
N THR A 811 37.99 1.42 -11.36
CA THR A 811 38.94 0.50 -12.04
C THR A 811 38.45 -0.51 -13.11
N ASN A 812 38.86 -0.18 -14.33
CA ASN A 812 38.98 -0.93 -15.60
C ASN A 812 40.26 -1.82 -15.57
N PRO A 813 40.68 -2.55 -16.64
CA PRO A 813 39.99 -3.32 -17.68
C PRO A 813 40.64 -4.72 -17.97
N ASN A 814 40.09 -5.44 -18.97
CA ASN A 814 40.68 -6.51 -19.80
C ASN A 814 40.85 -7.92 -19.19
N ILE A 815 40.20 -8.93 -19.80
CA ILE A 815 40.83 -9.93 -20.69
C ILE A 815 39.74 -10.89 -21.23
N LYS A 816 40.04 -11.37 -22.44
CA LYS A 816 39.32 -12.21 -23.39
C LYS A 816 39.04 -13.66 -22.96
N ASP A 817 38.01 -14.20 -23.61
CA ASP A 817 37.84 -15.54 -24.20
C ASP A 817 37.86 -16.85 -23.37
N TYR A 818 37.10 -17.80 -23.94
CA TYR A 818 37.11 -19.27 -23.84
C TYR A 818 36.33 -20.01 -22.73
N SER A 819 35.16 -20.50 -23.16
CA SER A 819 34.70 -21.90 -23.15
C SER A 819 35.02 -22.86 -21.99
N SER A 820 33.93 -23.50 -21.55
CA SER A 820 33.74 -24.95 -21.39
C SER A 820 34.48 -25.74 -20.29
N GLN A 821 33.67 -26.61 -19.69
CA GLN A 821 33.95 -27.90 -19.06
C GLN A 821 33.73 -27.99 -17.54
N ALA A 822 32.90 -28.98 -17.25
CA ALA A 822 32.54 -29.51 -15.95
C ALA A 822 33.70 -30.26 -15.32
N THR A 823 33.72 -30.32 -13.99
CA THR A 823 34.05 -31.54 -13.24
C THR A 823 33.51 -31.43 -11.83
N LEU A 824 32.86 -32.51 -11.38
CA LEU A 824 32.68 -32.83 -9.97
C LEU A 824 34.05 -32.98 -9.29
N ASN A 825 34.15 -32.60 -8.02
CA ASN A 825 34.60 -33.53 -7.00
C ASN A 825 34.33 -33.01 -5.59
N SER A 826 33.96 -33.98 -4.76
CA SER A 826 33.78 -33.94 -3.33
C SER A 826 35.12 -33.77 -2.59
N ASP A 827 35.01 -33.30 -1.34
CA ASP A 827 35.51 -33.97 -0.14
C ASP A 827 36.37 -33.17 0.89
N ILE A 828 35.78 -33.07 2.10
CA ILE A 828 36.33 -33.20 3.48
C ILE A 828 37.15 -32.02 4.08
N ILE A 829 36.67 -31.50 5.23
CA ILE A 829 37.26 -31.56 6.60
C ILE A 829 36.74 -30.40 7.49
N SER A 830 36.27 -30.80 8.68
CA SER A 830 36.15 -30.17 10.03
C SER A 830 36.59 -28.69 10.22
N SER A 831 36.16 -27.91 11.20
CA SER A 831 35.63 -28.10 12.57
C SER A 831 35.38 -26.69 13.11
N ASP A 832 34.31 -26.48 13.90
CA ASP A 832 34.33 -25.72 15.18
C ASP A 832 32.99 -25.07 15.53
N LEU A 833 32.47 -25.48 16.68
CA LEU A 833 31.37 -24.89 17.44
C LEU A 833 31.85 -23.59 18.14
N PRO A 834 30.94 -22.65 18.47
CA PRO A 834 30.35 -22.71 19.81
C PRO A 834 28.84 -22.45 19.88
N ARG A 835 28.22 -23.15 20.85
CA ARG A 835 26.87 -22.97 21.37
C ARG A 835 26.76 -21.73 22.25
N THR A 836 25.67 -20.97 22.12
CA THR A 836 24.91 -20.18 23.13
C THR A 836 23.85 -19.39 22.34
N THR A 837 22.56 -19.19 22.67
CA THR A 837 21.77 -19.29 23.91
C THR A 837 20.29 -19.03 23.54
N HIS A 838 19.38 -19.70 24.26
CA HIS A 838 18.02 -19.30 24.65
C HIS A 838 16.95 -18.82 23.63
N TRP A 839 15.91 -19.66 23.48
CA TRP A 839 14.54 -19.27 23.10
C TRP A 839 13.62 -19.41 24.33
N PRO A 840 12.81 -18.39 24.71
CA PRO A 840 11.79 -18.54 25.73
C PRO A 840 10.45 -19.00 25.13
N LYS A 841 9.88 -20.04 25.72
CA LYS A 841 8.48 -20.48 25.56
C LYS A 841 7.56 -19.53 26.34
N THR A 842 6.44 -19.12 25.76
CA THR A 842 5.30 -18.57 26.53
C THR A 842 3.97 -19.22 26.14
N GLN A 843 3.15 -19.35 27.18
CA GLN A 843 2.05 -20.27 27.35
C GLN A 843 0.76 -19.88 26.61
N LYS A 844 -0.02 -20.91 26.28
CA LYS A 844 -1.44 -20.84 25.93
C LYS A 844 -2.26 -20.58 27.19
N THR A 845 -3.18 -19.62 27.16
CA THR A 845 -4.31 -19.52 28.11
C THR A 845 -5.63 -19.79 27.37
N LYS A 846 -6.45 -20.65 27.96
CA LYS A 846 -7.88 -20.86 27.63
C LYS A 846 -8.72 -19.80 28.37
N PRO A 847 -9.88 -19.39 27.84
CA PRO A 847 -10.88 -18.67 28.63
C PRO A 847 -11.85 -19.66 29.31
N THR A 848 -12.26 -19.31 30.52
CA THR A 848 -13.39 -19.86 31.26
C THR A 848 -14.49 -18.80 31.36
N PHE A 849 -15.71 -19.22 30.99
CA PHE A 849 -17.01 -18.54 31.00
C PHE A 849 -17.24 -17.34 30.08
#